data_AF-T0QUW1-F1
#
_entry.id   AF-T0QUW1-F1
#
_cell.length_a   1.000
_cell.length_b   1.000
_cell.length_c   1.000
_cell.angle_alpha   90.00
_cell.angle_beta   90.00
_cell.angle_gamma   90.00
#
_symmetry.space_group_name_H-M   'P 1'
#
loop_
_entity.id
_entity.type
_entity.pdbx_description
1 polymer ?
#
loop_
_entity_poly.entity_id
_entity_poly.type
_entity_poly.pdbx_seq_one_letter_code
_entity_poly.pdbx_strand_id
1 'polypeptide(L)'
;MRSWPLVLLLLVHWSRSTLLITTADLHAELKDGAVTSRRLSGSGNAGLFRAISGYGFRTQSNAAILPNLSLEACATACVRDAACLAFDLEASTCYIAHTDRYAHPADFLPRPASTHYEWQGAVATPTIAPNGGVLTSYGAVQLFTTSRQAAIWYALKAVADGATTNYAAYAIGTTITLPEYPCYVLAYATKAGLTDSAVLVSNPFTIYATKYMYLVPFYNGYGFHGLVTQVQLDVQGVKRPRPSRVLEFTDINTTLGIGPYTNQLQTINLTAYDPRLAGFYDGFTAVTTVGYANVSLQSFRNTSRWVLIPNDAYTPAIGDYIYNPSLRRQEEYLYLCPYQNALGYSGVIAKVNVRGFQASTRNDPPFLPLVHTLDLTTIDASLTGFSACFTSGNYGYFVQRRNANGLAGCIVRVDLTRFGTPASAVTVLNATAIDARFVGFSGAVVFNNVAYLVPFERNKVGLERNVNYKHFPTATSSVVGVVDLTTFATVTPLDLAVLDPKYACGYFGGFLVSQFVYFVPYMWTTDTTSPEVNPYHGLLTRLNTKTQTLEQLDLTTVDISLRGFMRGFAFGRYAILVPHRNGLTTQRPMRLNQPQKHNLGTIVAVDNDNFTPSGVRSLDLTLALRSQIPNMPDADLRGFIGGGVSGEYGFFVPYFNGVRFSGKVVRVNLRTFGEVQVLDMTQQQDTLRGFTNAVFPQLATQTQTSLWNYVIPDGTQVQYNFITIDM
;
A
#
# COMPACT_ATOMS: atom_id res chain seq x y z
N MET A 1 22.09 -32.09 50.60
CA MET A 1 21.03 -32.97 50.08
C MET A 1 20.39 -32.30 48.88
N ARG A 2 20.53 -32.95 47.71
CA ARG A 2 19.79 -32.83 46.44
C ARG A 2 19.54 -31.43 45.84
N SER A 3 20.51 -31.00 45.05
CA SER A 3 20.34 -30.13 43.87
C SER A 3 19.70 -30.91 42.71
N TRP A 4 18.62 -30.39 42.14
CA TRP A 4 18.05 -30.84 40.85
C TRP A 4 17.92 -29.64 39.89
N PRO A 5 17.95 -29.86 38.56
CA PRO A 5 18.62 -28.97 37.61
C PRO A 5 17.68 -28.13 36.74
N LEU A 6 18.27 -27.12 36.08
CA LEU A 6 17.66 -26.34 34.99
C LEU A 6 17.16 -27.26 33.87
N VAL A 7 15.89 -27.09 33.48
CA VAL A 7 15.31 -27.64 32.26
C VAL A 7 15.62 -26.67 31.11
N LEU A 8 16.55 -27.06 30.26
CA LEU A 8 16.81 -26.48 28.94
C LEU A 8 15.77 -27.08 27.98
N LEU A 9 14.87 -26.28 27.42
CA LEU A 9 13.91 -26.75 26.41
C LEU A 9 14.59 -26.83 25.04
N LEU A 10 14.48 -28.01 24.44
CA LEU A 10 15.15 -28.45 23.21
C LEU A 10 14.84 -27.55 22.00
N LEU A 11 15.91 -27.01 21.41
CA LEU A 11 15.98 -26.73 19.97
C LEU A 11 16.18 -28.07 19.25
N VAL A 12 15.20 -28.46 18.44
CA VAL A 12 15.26 -29.70 17.65
C VAL A 12 16.37 -29.59 16.61
N HIS A 13 17.38 -30.44 16.75
CA HIS A 13 18.37 -30.76 15.73
C HIS A 13 17.72 -31.31 14.46
N TRP A 14 18.00 -30.69 13.32
CA TRP A 14 18.01 -31.36 12.03
C TRP A 14 19.47 -31.61 11.64
N SER A 15 20.03 -32.72 12.13
CA SER A 15 21.25 -33.31 11.58
C SER A 15 20.84 -34.45 10.64
N ARG A 16 20.82 -34.17 9.34
CA ARG A 16 21.16 -35.17 8.32
C ARG A 16 22.10 -34.52 7.32
N SER A 17 23.36 -34.90 7.45
CA SER A 17 24.40 -34.76 6.45
C SER A 17 23.95 -35.43 5.15
N THR A 18 23.60 -34.61 4.17
CA THR A 18 23.52 -35.01 2.77
C THR A 18 24.38 -34.04 1.98
N LEU A 19 25.29 -34.63 1.20
CA LEU A 19 26.35 -33.98 0.45
C LEU A 19 25.85 -32.74 -0.30
N LEU A 20 26.67 -31.68 -0.25
CA LEU A 20 26.59 -30.54 -1.16
C LEU A 20 26.58 -31.07 -2.60
N ILE A 21 25.44 -31.01 -3.27
CA ILE A 21 25.35 -31.17 -4.71
C ILE A 21 26.01 -29.91 -5.28
N THR A 22 27.16 -30.07 -5.93
CA THR A 22 27.86 -28.97 -6.58
C THR A 22 27.28 -28.74 -7.97
N THR A 23 27.52 -27.57 -8.56
CA THR A 23 27.11 -27.22 -9.94
C THR A 23 27.58 -28.21 -11.01
N ALA A 24 28.52 -29.10 -10.69
CA ALA A 24 29.01 -30.15 -11.58
C ALA A 24 28.09 -31.38 -11.67
N ASP A 25 27.24 -31.62 -10.68
CA ASP A 25 26.48 -32.89 -10.56
C ASP A 25 25.17 -32.90 -11.37
N LEU A 26 24.69 -31.73 -11.83
CA LEU A 26 23.49 -31.58 -12.68
C LEU A 26 23.75 -31.76 -14.18
N HIS A 27 25.00 -31.97 -14.60
CA HIS A 27 25.38 -32.06 -16.02
C HIS A 27 25.65 -33.49 -16.54
N ALA A 28 25.46 -34.52 -15.71
CA ALA A 28 25.89 -35.88 -16.06
C ALA A 28 24.90 -36.70 -16.91
N GLU A 29 23.70 -36.22 -17.23
CA GLU A 29 22.64 -37.07 -17.81
C GLU A 29 22.17 -36.76 -19.24
N LEU A 30 22.93 -36.00 -20.03
CA LEU A 30 22.72 -35.90 -21.48
C LEU A 30 24.06 -36.09 -22.20
N LYS A 31 24.36 -37.35 -22.53
CA LYS A 31 25.45 -37.69 -23.46
C LYS A 31 25.07 -37.25 -24.87
N ASP A 32 25.40 -36.01 -25.22
CA ASP A 32 25.71 -35.66 -26.60
C ASP A 32 27.23 -35.67 -26.78
N GLY A 33 27.70 -36.42 -27.77
CA GLY A 33 29.11 -36.46 -28.16
C GLY A 33 29.64 -35.07 -28.53
N ALA A 34 30.96 -34.94 -28.53
CA ALA A 34 31.65 -33.68 -28.81
C ALA A 34 31.31 -33.13 -30.21
N VAL A 35 30.28 -32.28 -30.30
CA VAL A 35 30.00 -31.48 -31.50
C VAL A 35 31.02 -30.34 -31.53
N THR A 36 32.02 -30.47 -32.39
CA THR A 36 33.00 -29.43 -32.73
C THR A 36 32.30 -28.20 -33.29
N SER A 37 31.85 -27.29 -32.42
CA SER A 37 31.23 -26.02 -32.83
C SER A 37 31.79 -24.92 -31.94
N ARG A 38 32.47 -23.98 -32.59
CA ARG A 38 33.24 -22.91 -31.97
C ARG A 38 32.38 -21.65 -31.94
N ARG A 39 32.44 -20.89 -30.84
CA ARG A 39 31.93 -19.52 -30.79
C ARG A 39 32.52 -18.72 -31.96
N LEU A 40 31.69 -17.97 -32.66
CA LEU A 40 32.18 -17.09 -33.73
C LEU A 40 33.08 -16.02 -33.09
N SER A 41 34.35 -15.98 -33.47
CA SER A 41 35.29 -14.95 -33.02
C SER A 41 35.09 -13.69 -33.85
N GLY A 42 34.48 -12.65 -33.28
CA GLY A 42 34.25 -11.35 -33.94
C GLY A 42 33.74 -10.28 -32.96
N SER A 43 33.86 -9.00 -33.34
CA SER A 43 33.41 -7.84 -32.55
C SER A 43 31.94 -7.41 -32.81
N GLY A 44 31.21 -8.15 -33.64
CA GLY A 44 29.80 -7.90 -33.99
C GLY A 44 28.79 -8.78 -33.24
N ASN A 45 27.50 -8.53 -33.47
CA ASN A 45 26.37 -9.28 -32.92
C ASN A 45 26.41 -10.77 -33.28
N ALA A 46 27.00 -11.17 -34.41
CA ALA A 46 27.19 -12.59 -34.73
C ALA A 46 28.05 -13.33 -33.69
N GLY A 47 28.95 -12.64 -32.98
CA GLY A 47 29.77 -13.21 -31.89
C GLY A 47 28.98 -13.58 -30.62
N LEU A 48 27.70 -13.23 -30.55
CA LEU A 48 26.75 -13.63 -29.51
C LEU A 48 26.13 -15.01 -29.77
N PHE A 49 26.42 -15.63 -30.93
CA PHE A 49 25.80 -16.88 -31.36
C PHE A 49 26.84 -17.98 -31.58
N ARG A 50 26.39 -19.23 -31.43
CA ARG A 50 27.12 -20.44 -31.81
C ARG A 50 26.57 -20.98 -33.10
N ALA A 51 27.46 -21.22 -34.06
CA ALA A 51 27.13 -21.92 -35.29
C ALA A 51 26.98 -23.42 -35.03
N ILE A 52 25.85 -23.99 -35.45
CA ILE A 52 25.59 -25.43 -35.47
C ILE A 52 25.47 -25.86 -36.94
N SER A 53 26.56 -26.41 -37.47
CA SER A 53 26.62 -26.89 -38.85
C SER A 53 25.91 -28.24 -38.99
N GLY A 54 25.31 -28.47 -40.15
CA GLY A 54 24.61 -29.71 -40.47
C GLY A 54 23.17 -29.78 -39.96
N TYR A 55 22.59 -28.67 -39.47
CA TYR A 55 21.24 -28.60 -38.91
C TYR A 55 20.55 -27.28 -39.27
N GLY A 56 19.22 -27.28 -39.39
CA GLY A 56 18.43 -26.06 -39.58
C GLY A 56 16.92 -26.29 -39.39
N PHE A 57 16.16 -25.22 -39.13
CA PHE A 57 14.75 -25.27 -38.70
C PHE A 57 13.74 -24.67 -39.70
N ARG A 58 14.21 -24.44 -40.93
CA ARG A 58 13.43 -23.83 -42.02
C ARG A 58 12.05 -24.48 -42.15
N THR A 59 11.04 -23.62 -42.27
CA THR A 59 9.61 -23.92 -42.46
C THR A 59 8.89 -24.62 -41.31
N GLN A 60 9.54 -24.84 -40.17
CA GLN A 60 8.91 -25.46 -38.98
C GLN A 60 8.78 -24.46 -37.82
N SER A 61 9.82 -23.66 -37.55
CA SER A 61 9.80 -22.67 -36.45
C SER A 61 10.09 -21.23 -36.87
N ASN A 62 9.84 -20.90 -38.14
CA ASN A 62 10.09 -19.56 -38.68
C ASN A 62 9.12 -18.56 -38.04
N ALA A 63 9.61 -17.73 -37.13
CA ALA A 63 8.89 -16.58 -36.60
C ALA A 63 9.00 -15.36 -37.52
N ALA A 64 10.11 -15.21 -38.24
CA ALA A 64 10.28 -14.22 -39.30
C ALA A 64 11.19 -14.74 -40.41
N ILE A 65 10.97 -14.26 -41.63
CA ILE A 65 11.81 -14.55 -42.80
C ILE A 65 12.20 -13.21 -43.42
N LEU A 66 13.50 -12.92 -43.45
CA LEU A 66 14.06 -11.65 -43.91
C LEU A 66 14.99 -11.90 -45.10
N PRO A 67 14.63 -11.46 -46.31
CA PRO A 67 15.45 -11.68 -47.50
C PRO A 67 16.66 -10.73 -47.53
N ASN A 68 17.69 -11.15 -48.27
CA ASN A 68 18.91 -10.38 -48.59
C ASN A 68 19.73 -9.85 -47.39
N LEU A 69 19.82 -10.61 -46.29
CA LEU A 69 20.64 -10.26 -45.14
C LEU A 69 22.01 -10.98 -45.16
N SER A 70 23.04 -10.28 -44.71
CA SER A 70 24.32 -10.88 -44.33
C SER A 70 24.20 -11.57 -42.95
N LEU A 71 25.19 -12.39 -42.59
CA LEU A 71 25.24 -13.04 -41.26
C LEU A 71 25.14 -12.02 -40.11
N GLU A 72 25.89 -10.93 -40.20
CA GLU A 72 25.89 -9.89 -39.17
C GLU A 72 24.58 -9.09 -39.15
N ALA A 73 23.96 -8.87 -40.31
CA ALA A 73 22.66 -8.21 -40.38
C ALA A 73 21.53 -9.11 -39.86
N CYS A 74 21.60 -10.42 -40.12
CA CYS A 74 20.68 -11.42 -39.58
C CYS A 74 20.83 -11.55 -38.07
N ALA A 75 22.06 -11.61 -37.56
CA ALA A 75 22.34 -11.57 -36.12
C ALA A 75 21.83 -10.28 -35.48
N THR A 76 22.00 -9.13 -36.12
CA THR A 76 21.47 -7.85 -35.63
C THR A 76 19.94 -7.81 -35.63
N ALA A 77 19.29 -8.39 -36.64
CA ALA A 77 17.84 -8.53 -36.69
C ALA A 77 17.34 -9.43 -35.55
N CYS A 78 18.02 -10.55 -35.31
CA CYS A 78 17.74 -11.44 -34.19
C CYS A 78 17.98 -10.76 -32.83
N VAL A 79 19.04 -9.97 -32.65
CA VAL A 79 19.28 -9.20 -31.41
C VAL A 79 18.20 -8.12 -31.18
N ARG A 80 17.66 -7.53 -32.25
CA ARG A 80 16.55 -6.56 -32.16
C ARG A 80 15.21 -7.23 -31.89
N ASP A 81 15.03 -8.47 -32.34
CA ASP A 81 13.86 -9.27 -32.03
C ASP A 81 14.03 -9.92 -30.66
N ALA A 82 13.40 -9.33 -29.63
CA ALA A 82 13.49 -9.81 -28.25
C ALA A 82 12.99 -11.26 -28.05
N ALA A 83 12.27 -11.83 -29.03
CA ALA A 83 11.82 -13.21 -28.98
C ALA A 83 12.75 -14.18 -29.75
N CYS A 84 13.75 -13.69 -30.49
CA CYS A 84 14.68 -14.54 -31.22
C CYS A 84 15.56 -15.37 -30.27
N LEU A 85 15.60 -16.68 -30.50
CA LEU A 85 16.45 -17.63 -29.76
C LEU A 85 17.48 -18.32 -30.66
N ALA A 86 17.16 -18.45 -31.95
CA ALA A 86 18.06 -18.93 -32.96
C ALA A 86 17.73 -18.26 -34.31
N PHE A 87 18.70 -18.22 -35.21
CA PHE A 87 18.46 -17.85 -36.61
C PHE A 87 19.15 -18.83 -37.57
N ASP A 88 18.62 -19.04 -38.76
CA ASP A 88 19.23 -19.84 -39.83
C ASP A 88 19.50 -18.90 -41.02
N LEU A 89 20.60 -19.08 -41.73
CA LEU A 89 21.00 -18.24 -42.87
C LEU A 89 21.33 -19.09 -44.08
N GLU A 90 20.61 -18.88 -45.17
CA GLU A 90 20.83 -19.60 -46.43
C GLU A 90 20.56 -18.69 -47.63
N ALA A 91 21.49 -18.66 -48.60
CA ALA A 91 21.36 -17.86 -49.83
C ALA A 91 20.91 -16.40 -49.55
N SER A 92 21.50 -15.79 -48.53
CA SER A 92 21.16 -14.45 -48.03
C SER A 92 19.73 -14.28 -47.50
N THR A 93 18.99 -15.36 -47.25
CA THR A 93 17.71 -15.34 -46.54
C THR A 93 17.92 -15.73 -45.09
N CYS A 94 17.49 -14.85 -44.19
CA CYS A 94 17.57 -15.01 -42.74
C CYS A 94 16.23 -15.52 -42.20
N TYR A 95 16.26 -16.62 -41.47
CA TYR A 95 15.11 -17.21 -40.79
C TYR A 95 15.30 -17.03 -39.30
N ILE A 96 14.38 -16.34 -38.64
CA ILE A 96 14.42 -16.14 -37.19
C ILE A 96 13.47 -17.15 -36.53
N ALA A 97 13.93 -17.81 -35.48
CA ALA A 97 13.12 -18.68 -34.63
C ALA A 97 12.93 -18.07 -33.24
N HIS A 98 11.70 -18.15 -32.74
CA HIS A 98 11.37 -17.82 -31.35
C HIS A 98 11.44 -19.02 -30.41
N THR A 99 12.07 -20.10 -30.87
CA THR A 99 12.26 -21.37 -30.19
C THR A 99 13.70 -21.83 -30.37
N ASP A 100 14.13 -22.80 -29.59
CA ASP A 100 15.44 -23.42 -29.65
C ASP A 100 15.30 -24.95 -29.69
N ARG A 101 16.40 -25.65 -29.99
CA ARG A 101 16.42 -27.11 -30.08
C ARG A 101 16.16 -27.82 -28.76
N TYR A 102 16.21 -27.11 -27.63
CA TYR A 102 15.95 -27.69 -26.32
C TYR A 102 14.44 -27.75 -26.05
N ALA A 103 13.73 -26.69 -26.41
CA ALA A 103 12.27 -26.63 -26.29
C ALA A 103 11.57 -27.43 -27.39
N HIS A 104 12.09 -27.38 -28.62
CA HIS A 104 11.47 -28.02 -29.80
C HIS A 104 12.51 -28.78 -30.65
N PRO A 105 13.10 -29.86 -30.14
CA PRO A 105 14.16 -30.60 -30.84
C PRO A 105 13.71 -31.14 -32.22
N ALA A 106 12.42 -31.45 -32.38
CA ALA A 106 11.85 -31.95 -33.62
C ALA A 106 11.96 -30.95 -34.78
N ASP A 107 12.05 -29.65 -34.48
CA ASP A 107 12.09 -28.60 -35.50
C ASP A 107 13.51 -28.37 -36.04
N PHE A 108 14.55 -28.80 -35.31
CA PHE A 108 15.95 -28.57 -35.64
C PHE A 108 16.56 -29.82 -36.29
N LEU A 109 16.20 -30.03 -37.55
CA LEU A 109 16.49 -31.27 -38.27
C LEU A 109 17.90 -31.30 -38.90
N PRO A 110 18.51 -32.49 -39.04
CA PRO A 110 19.76 -32.65 -39.79
C PRO A 110 19.61 -32.18 -41.24
N ARG A 111 20.44 -31.22 -41.65
CA ARG A 111 20.54 -30.67 -43.00
C ARG A 111 22.01 -30.39 -43.34
N PRO A 112 22.68 -31.26 -44.12
CA PRO A 112 24.14 -31.22 -44.33
C PRO A 112 24.71 -29.90 -44.85
N ALA A 113 23.90 -29.12 -45.59
CA ALA A 113 24.30 -27.85 -46.19
C ALA A 113 23.92 -26.61 -45.35
N SER A 114 23.38 -26.78 -44.14
CA SER A 114 22.84 -25.68 -43.34
C SER A 114 23.64 -25.42 -42.09
N THR A 115 23.62 -24.17 -41.66
CA THR A 115 24.15 -23.75 -40.37
C THR A 115 23.13 -22.82 -39.76
N HIS A 116 22.52 -23.25 -38.66
CA HIS A 116 21.78 -22.34 -37.81
C HIS A 116 22.68 -21.84 -36.68
N TYR A 117 22.28 -20.71 -36.11
CA TYR A 117 23.02 -19.94 -35.13
C TYR A 117 22.16 -19.82 -33.89
N GLU A 118 22.60 -20.46 -32.80
CA GLU A 118 21.89 -20.44 -31.52
C GLU A 118 22.49 -19.37 -30.61
N TRP A 119 21.65 -18.68 -29.85
CA TRP A 119 22.09 -17.65 -28.91
C TRP A 119 23.04 -18.25 -27.84
N GLN A 120 24.10 -17.54 -27.49
CA GLN A 120 25.06 -17.90 -26.43
C GLN A 120 25.31 -16.79 -25.40
N GLY A 121 24.47 -15.76 -25.38
CA GLY A 121 24.52 -14.74 -24.33
C GLY A 121 24.08 -15.27 -22.96
N ALA A 122 24.36 -14.49 -21.91
CA ALA A 122 23.79 -14.76 -20.59
C ALA A 122 22.28 -14.47 -20.60
N VAL A 123 21.54 -15.21 -19.79
CA VAL A 123 20.14 -14.88 -19.49
C VAL A 123 20.09 -13.48 -18.87
N ALA A 124 19.09 -12.68 -19.24
CA ALA A 124 18.93 -11.35 -18.68
C ALA A 124 18.64 -11.44 -17.18
N THR A 125 19.43 -10.71 -16.39
CA THR A 125 19.25 -10.60 -14.94
C THR A 125 17.81 -10.19 -14.62
N PRO A 126 17.16 -10.86 -13.64
CA PRO A 126 15.84 -10.47 -13.23
C PRO A 126 15.77 -9.00 -12.78
N THR A 127 14.60 -8.42 -12.92
CA THR A 127 14.21 -7.15 -12.30
C THR A 127 13.08 -7.43 -11.30
N ILE A 128 12.94 -6.55 -10.30
CA ILE A 128 11.98 -6.68 -9.21
C ILE A 128 11.12 -5.42 -9.10
N ALA A 129 9.84 -5.60 -8.77
CA ALA A 129 8.92 -4.51 -8.49
C ALA A 129 7.96 -4.85 -7.34
N PRO A 130 7.80 -3.97 -6.32
CA PRO A 130 8.65 -2.81 -6.02
C PRO A 130 10.07 -3.22 -5.61
N ASN A 131 11.03 -2.30 -5.67
CA ASN A 131 12.43 -2.55 -5.30
C ASN A 131 12.82 -1.86 -3.99
N GLY A 132 12.62 -2.55 -2.86
CA GLY A 132 12.82 -2.04 -1.51
C GLY A 132 11.64 -1.21 -1.01
N GLY A 133 11.69 -0.81 0.26
CA GLY A 133 10.66 0.03 0.88
C GLY A 133 10.52 -0.19 2.38
N VAL A 134 9.70 0.65 3.02
CA VAL A 134 9.32 0.54 4.42
C VAL A 134 7.90 0.00 4.51
N LEU A 135 7.72 -1.11 5.21
CA LEU A 135 6.46 -1.84 5.29
C LEU A 135 6.12 -2.12 6.76
N THR A 136 4.88 -1.82 7.14
CA THR A 136 4.36 -2.08 8.49
C THR A 136 3.76 -3.48 8.64
N SER A 137 3.72 -4.26 7.57
CA SER A 137 3.14 -5.60 7.48
C SER A 137 3.81 -6.40 6.35
N TYR A 138 3.31 -7.58 6.03
CA TYR A 138 3.76 -8.36 4.88
C TYR A 138 3.60 -7.54 3.59
N GLY A 139 4.66 -7.49 2.78
CA GLY A 139 4.64 -6.93 1.44
C GLY A 139 4.53 -8.01 0.36
N ALA A 140 4.34 -7.57 -0.88
CA ALA A 140 4.43 -8.43 -2.05
C ALA A 140 5.31 -7.80 -3.13
N VAL A 141 6.08 -8.65 -3.81
CA VAL A 141 6.93 -8.26 -4.94
C VAL A 141 6.72 -9.22 -6.11
N GLN A 142 7.01 -8.75 -7.32
CA GLN A 142 7.06 -9.58 -8.51
C GLN A 142 8.42 -9.48 -9.17
N LEU A 143 8.88 -10.61 -9.67
CA LEU A 143 10.10 -10.73 -10.44
C LEU A 143 9.78 -10.83 -11.93
N PHE A 144 10.73 -10.37 -12.73
CA PHE A 144 10.63 -10.39 -14.17
C PHE A 144 11.97 -10.59 -14.82
N THR A 145 11.96 -11.10 -16.03
CA THR A 145 13.13 -11.07 -16.91
C THR A 145 12.65 -10.72 -18.31
N THR A 146 13.52 -10.08 -19.09
CA THR A 146 13.29 -9.85 -20.52
C THR A 146 13.58 -11.11 -21.34
N SER A 147 14.28 -12.10 -20.77
CA SER A 147 14.53 -13.38 -21.43
C SER A 147 13.29 -14.25 -21.43
N ARG A 148 12.65 -14.38 -22.60
CA ARG A 148 11.45 -15.19 -22.79
C ARG A 148 11.71 -16.66 -22.39
N GLN A 149 10.75 -17.23 -21.64
CA GLN A 149 10.77 -18.61 -21.13
C GLN A 149 11.94 -18.96 -20.19
N ALA A 150 12.73 -17.98 -19.73
CA ALA A 150 13.70 -18.24 -18.69
C ALA A 150 12.99 -18.52 -17.36
N ALA A 151 13.45 -19.53 -16.62
CA ALA A 151 13.00 -19.77 -15.26
C ALA A 151 13.70 -18.78 -14.32
N ILE A 152 12.98 -18.27 -13.33
CA ILE A 152 13.54 -17.39 -12.31
C ILE A 152 13.59 -18.17 -10.99
N TRP A 153 14.69 -18.04 -10.27
CA TRP A 153 14.89 -18.57 -8.94
C TRP A 153 15.12 -17.43 -7.98
N TYR A 154 14.54 -17.51 -6.77
CA TYR A 154 14.68 -16.45 -5.77
C TYR A 154 14.96 -16.99 -4.37
N ALA A 155 15.63 -16.18 -3.56
CA ALA A 155 15.89 -16.43 -2.15
C ALA A 155 15.70 -15.14 -1.34
N LEU A 156 15.42 -15.28 -0.05
CA LEU A 156 15.29 -14.17 0.89
C LEU A 156 16.52 -14.16 1.80
N LYS A 157 17.19 -13.01 1.88
CA LYS A 157 18.35 -12.80 2.75
C LYS A 157 18.01 -11.84 3.87
N ALA A 158 18.07 -12.27 5.12
CA ALA A 158 17.81 -11.42 6.28
C ALA A 158 18.87 -10.31 6.41
N VAL A 159 18.44 -9.11 6.82
CA VAL A 159 19.35 -7.96 7.02
C VAL A 159 20.17 -8.12 8.30
N ALA A 160 19.60 -8.73 9.34
CA ALA A 160 20.20 -8.75 10.68
C ALA A 160 21.43 -9.66 10.79
N ASP A 161 21.35 -10.88 10.27
CA ASP A 161 22.38 -11.93 10.40
C ASP A 161 22.92 -12.43 9.05
N GLY A 162 22.33 -11.98 7.93
CA GLY A 162 22.70 -12.41 6.59
C GLY A 162 22.22 -13.81 6.21
N ALA A 163 21.40 -14.47 7.04
CA ALA A 163 20.85 -15.78 6.76
C ALA A 163 20.04 -15.76 5.46
N THR A 164 20.26 -16.75 4.59
CA THR A 164 19.63 -16.82 3.26
C THR A 164 18.82 -18.10 3.14
N THR A 165 17.57 -18.00 2.69
CA THR A 165 16.74 -19.17 2.40
C THR A 165 17.28 -19.93 1.18
N ASN A 166 16.89 -21.19 1.02
CA ASN A 166 17.15 -21.89 -0.25
C ASN A 166 16.46 -21.18 -1.42
N TYR A 167 17.08 -21.27 -2.60
CA TYR A 167 16.46 -20.75 -3.82
C TYR A 167 15.22 -21.57 -4.18
N ALA A 168 14.10 -20.89 -4.36
CA ALA A 168 12.84 -21.44 -4.80
C ALA A 168 12.53 -20.99 -6.23
N ALA A 169 11.88 -21.86 -7.01
CA ALA A 169 11.40 -21.51 -8.33
C ALA A 169 10.28 -20.46 -8.22
N TYR A 170 10.40 -19.37 -8.97
CA TYR A 170 9.36 -18.35 -9.07
C TYR A 170 8.37 -18.69 -10.18
N ALA A 171 7.09 -18.76 -9.83
CA ALA A 171 6.02 -18.87 -10.81
C ALA A 171 5.80 -17.51 -11.47
N ILE A 172 6.16 -17.39 -12.75
CA ILE A 172 6.07 -16.14 -13.51
C ILE A 172 4.63 -15.60 -13.49
N GLY A 173 4.49 -14.31 -13.16
CA GLY A 173 3.19 -13.62 -13.09
C GLY A 173 2.51 -13.68 -11.72
N THR A 174 3.06 -14.44 -10.76
CA THR A 174 2.56 -14.49 -9.37
C THR A 174 3.35 -13.56 -8.45
N THR A 175 2.91 -13.40 -7.21
CA THR A 175 3.58 -12.56 -6.20
C THR A 175 4.37 -13.37 -5.20
N ILE A 176 5.54 -12.85 -4.81
CA ILE A 176 6.30 -13.33 -3.67
C ILE A 176 5.86 -12.51 -2.46
N THR A 177 5.30 -13.18 -1.45
CA THR A 177 5.00 -12.56 -0.16
C THR A 177 6.29 -12.47 0.66
N LEU A 178 6.62 -11.25 1.10
CA LEU A 178 7.80 -10.99 1.93
C LEU A 178 7.59 -11.48 3.38
N PRO A 179 8.67 -11.81 4.11
CA PRO A 179 8.57 -12.32 5.47
C PRO A 179 8.29 -11.22 6.50
N GLU A 180 8.18 -11.58 7.78
CA GLU A 180 7.94 -10.67 8.92
C GLU A 180 9.19 -9.95 9.43
N TYR A 181 10.31 -10.04 8.71
CA TYR A 181 11.59 -9.45 9.10
C TYR A 181 12.24 -8.68 7.94
N PRO A 182 13.10 -7.67 8.22
CA PRO A 182 13.81 -6.94 7.19
C PRO A 182 14.71 -7.85 6.34
N CYS A 183 14.59 -7.75 5.01
CA CYS A 183 15.26 -8.65 4.08
C CYS A 183 15.67 -8.00 2.76
N TYR A 184 16.56 -8.67 2.04
CA TYR A 184 16.82 -8.50 0.61
C TYR A 184 16.19 -9.66 -0.16
N VAL A 185 15.74 -9.38 -1.37
CA VAL A 185 15.34 -10.40 -2.35
C VAL A 185 16.51 -10.62 -3.29
N LEU A 186 16.99 -11.87 -3.34
CA LEU A 186 17.99 -12.33 -4.29
C LEU A 186 17.29 -13.09 -5.41
N ALA A 187 17.67 -12.86 -6.66
CA ALA A 187 17.10 -13.62 -7.77
C ALA A 187 18.08 -13.78 -8.93
N TYR A 188 18.02 -14.91 -9.62
CA TYR A 188 18.71 -15.13 -10.89
C TYR A 188 17.79 -15.87 -11.86
N ALA A 189 18.11 -15.81 -13.14
CA ALA A 189 17.37 -16.48 -14.19
C ALA A 189 18.24 -17.51 -14.90
N THR A 190 17.62 -18.64 -15.25
CA THR A 190 18.26 -19.78 -15.92
C THR A 190 17.49 -20.11 -17.18
N LYS A 191 18.20 -20.53 -18.22
CA LYS A 191 17.61 -21.08 -19.44
C LYS A 191 18.55 -22.11 -20.05
N ALA A 192 18.02 -23.26 -20.44
CA ALA A 192 18.81 -24.32 -21.05
C ALA A 192 19.62 -23.79 -22.25
N GLY A 193 20.89 -24.20 -22.33
CA GLY A 193 21.80 -23.77 -23.41
C GLY A 193 22.42 -22.37 -23.23
N LEU A 194 21.98 -21.58 -22.25
CA LEU A 194 22.53 -20.27 -21.91
C LEU A 194 23.24 -20.29 -20.56
N THR A 195 24.16 -19.36 -20.36
CA THR A 195 24.74 -19.11 -19.03
C THR A 195 23.71 -18.42 -18.15
N ASP A 196 23.61 -18.85 -16.90
CA ASP A 196 22.78 -18.21 -15.87
C ASP A 196 23.06 -16.71 -15.77
N SER A 197 22.03 -15.95 -15.42
CA SER A 197 22.18 -14.52 -15.21
C SER A 197 23.05 -14.20 -14.00
N ALA A 198 23.51 -12.95 -13.90
CA ALA A 198 23.97 -12.45 -12.61
C ALA A 198 22.84 -12.51 -11.56
N VAL A 199 23.21 -12.56 -10.28
CA VAL A 199 22.25 -12.48 -9.17
C VAL A 199 21.83 -11.04 -8.96
N LEU A 200 20.54 -10.76 -9.16
CA LEU A 200 19.89 -9.55 -8.68
C LEU A 200 19.93 -9.52 -7.15
N VAL A 201 20.29 -8.37 -6.59
CA VAL A 201 20.09 -8.05 -5.17
C VAL A 201 19.17 -6.83 -5.10
N SER A 202 18.01 -6.96 -4.45
CA SER A 202 17.10 -5.84 -4.27
C SER A 202 17.69 -4.76 -3.35
N ASN A 203 17.09 -3.58 -3.35
CA ASN A 203 17.19 -2.66 -2.22
C ASN A 203 16.61 -3.31 -0.95
N PRO A 204 17.00 -2.84 0.25
CA PRO A 204 16.50 -3.42 1.49
C PRO A 204 14.99 -3.17 1.64
N PHE A 205 14.27 -4.20 2.06
CA PHE A 205 12.92 -4.07 2.60
C PHE A 205 13.00 -3.96 4.11
N THR A 206 12.56 -2.83 4.65
CA THR A 206 12.43 -2.62 6.09
C THR A 206 11.03 -3.04 6.50
N ILE A 207 10.91 -4.19 7.15
CA ILE A 207 9.63 -4.78 7.55
C ILE A 207 9.58 -4.82 9.07
N TYR A 208 8.54 -4.21 9.66
CA TYR A 208 8.30 -4.25 11.10
C TYR A 208 6.82 -4.05 11.38
N ALA A 209 6.36 -4.37 12.59
CA ALA A 209 5.04 -3.97 13.03
C ALA A 209 5.14 -2.65 13.80
N THR A 210 4.36 -1.66 13.41
CA THR A 210 4.30 -0.38 14.13
C THR A 210 3.49 -0.51 15.42
N LYS A 211 3.97 0.18 16.46
CA LYS A 211 3.29 0.30 17.75
C LYS A 211 2.07 1.22 17.72
N TYR A 212 2.06 2.22 16.85
CA TYR A 212 1.04 3.27 16.86
C TYR A 212 0.39 3.45 15.49
N MET A 213 -0.84 3.96 15.49
CA MET A 213 -1.46 4.64 14.35
C MET A 213 -1.96 6.02 14.76
N TYR A 214 -2.08 6.94 13.81
CA TYR A 214 -2.64 8.27 13.99
C TYR A 214 -3.93 8.42 13.20
N LEU A 215 -5.03 8.71 13.88
CA LEU A 215 -6.33 8.90 13.25
C LEU A 215 -6.51 10.34 12.77
N VAL A 216 -6.97 10.48 11.52
CA VAL A 216 -7.21 11.77 10.86
C VAL A 216 -8.60 12.29 11.24
N PRO A 217 -8.72 13.40 11.98
CA PRO A 217 -10.00 13.88 12.49
C PRO A 217 -10.80 14.59 11.40
N PHE A 218 -12.11 14.33 11.34
CA PHE A 218 -12.99 14.95 10.36
C PHE A 218 -14.22 15.58 11.00
N TYR A 219 -15.31 14.84 11.13
CA TYR A 219 -16.61 15.32 11.61
C TYR A 219 -17.19 14.30 12.58
N ASN A 220 -17.47 14.73 13.81
CA ASN A 220 -17.81 13.82 14.92
C ASN A 220 -19.31 13.73 15.23
N GLY A 221 -20.18 14.38 14.45
CA GLY A 221 -21.61 14.50 14.73
C GLY A 221 -22.02 15.85 15.32
N TYR A 222 -21.10 16.53 16.02
CA TYR A 222 -21.32 17.87 16.59
C TYR A 222 -20.72 18.97 15.71
N GLY A 223 -19.65 18.66 14.97
CA GLY A 223 -18.97 19.58 14.08
C GLY A 223 -17.69 18.99 13.52
N PHE A 224 -17.01 19.77 12.68
CA PHE A 224 -15.63 19.47 12.28
C PHE A 224 -14.70 19.67 13.48
N HIS A 225 -13.75 18.76 13.68
CA HIS A 225 -12.84 18.80 14.83
C HIS A 225 -11.37 18.59 14.44
N GLY A 226 -10.46 18.99 15.32
CA GLY A 226 -9.00 18.85 15.16
C GLY A 226 -8.37 17.87 16.15
N LEU A 227 -9.13 16.90 16.67
CA LEU A 227 -8.66 15.94 17.69
C LEU A 227 -7.86 14.80 17.04
N VAL A 228 -6.61 15.06 16.67
CA VAL A 228 -5.72 14.02 16.13
C VAL A 228 -5.43 13.03 17.25
N THR A 229 -5.69 11.75 17.00
CA THR A 229 -5.64 10.73 18.05
C THR A 229 -4.65 9.65 17.69
N GLN A 230 -3.63 9.47 18.53
CA GLN A 230 -2.73 8.33 18.48
C GLN A 230 -3.40 7.15 19.20
N VAL A 231 -3.35 5.98 18.57
CA VAL A 231 -3.82 4.71 19.14
C VAL A 231 -2.65 3.74 19.22
N GLN A 232 -2.41 3.19 20.41
CA GLN A 232 -1.48 2.10 20.62
C GLN A 232 -2.09 0.76 20.16
N LEU A 233 -1.33 0.02 19.34
CA LEU A 233 -1.82 -1.13 18.57
C LEU A 233 -1.48 -2.49 19.20
N ASP A 234 -0.46 -2.53 20.05
CA ASP A 234 -0.09 -3.75 20.78
C ASP A 234 -1.09 -4.05 21.92
N VAL A 235 -1.00 -5.23 22.54
CA VAL A 235 -1.98 -5.68 23.54
C VAL A 235 -1.43 -5.45 24.95
N GLN A 236 -2.07 -4.60 25.73
CA GLN A 236 -1.76 -4.37 27.14
C GLN A 236 -2.98 -4.44 28.08
N GLY A 237 -4.12 -4.90 27.58
CA GLY A 237 -5.35 -5.06 28.36
C GLY A 237 -5.20 -6.02 29.54
N VAL A 238 -6.07 -5.85 30.54
CA VAL A 238 -6.09 -6.72 31.73
C VAL A 238 -6.31 -8.19 31.31
N LYS A 239 -5.57 -9.11 31.93
CA LYS A 239 -5.67 -10.56 31.67
C LYS A 239 -7.09 -11.05 31.98
N ARG A 240 -7.65 -11.90 31.13
CA ARG A 240 -8.98 -12.51 31.36
C ARG A 240 -9.03 -13.24 32.72
N PRO A 241 -10.18 -13.22 33.41
CA PRO A 241 -10.46 -14.22 34.44
C PRO A 241 -10.33 -15.62 33.82
N ARG A 242 -9.83 -16.59 34.60
CA ARG A 242 -9.45 -17.96 34.18
C ARG A 242 -10.40 -18.59 33.13
N PRO A 243 -9.90 -19.40 32.17
CA PRO A 243 -8.57 -20.03 32.16
C PRO A 243 -7.49 -19.30 31.31
N SER A 244 -7.85 -18.27 30.54
CA SER A 244 -6.93 -17.60 29.62
C SER A 244 -6.17 -16.45 30.30
N ARG A 245 -4.83 -16.51 30.39
CA ARG A 245 -3.98 -15.44 30.95
C ARG A 245 -3.38 -14.53 29.86
N VAL A 246 -4.15 -14.22 28.83
CA VAL A 246 -3.70 -13.45 27.65
C VAL A 246 -4.11 -11.97 27.78
N LEU A 247 -3.25 -11.06 27.32
CA LEU A 247 -3.51 -9.62 27.30
C LEU A 247 -4.50 -9.30 26.17
N GLU A 248 -5.48 -8.44 26.43
CA GLU A 248 -6.45 -8.03 25.42
C GLU A 248 -6.01 -6.74 24.70
N PHE A 249 -6.59 -6.49 23.52
CA PHE A 249 -6.41 -5.23 22.79
C PHE A 249 -7.09 -4.05 23.52
N THR A 250 -7.98 -4.34 24.45
CA THR A 250 -8.79 -3.37 25.20
C THR A 250 -8.81 -3.72 26.68
N ASP A 251 -9.38 -2.84 27.50
CA ASP A 251 -9.59 -3.14 28.91
C ASP A 251 -10.93 -3.87 29.12
N ILE A 252 -10.86 -5.10 29.62
CA ILE A 252 -12.03 -5.94 29.92
C ILE A 252 -12.99 -5.32 30.96
N ASN A 253 -12.50 -4.43 31.83
CA ASN A 253 -13.32 -3.80 32.87
C ASN A 253 -14.20 -2.66 32.35
N THR A 254 -14.00 -2.27 31.10
CA THR A 254 -14.80 -1.23 30.45
C THR A 254 -16.13 -1.78 29.96
N THR A 255 -17.01 -0.90 29.49
CA THR A 255 -18.33 -1.32 29.01
C THR A 255 -18.18 -2.26 27.82
N LEU A 256 -18.72 -3.48 27.93
CA LEU A 256 -18.59 -4.57 26.95
C LEU A 256 -17.15 -4.99 26.64
N GLY A 257 -16.18 -4.67 27.52
CA GLY A 257 -14.77 -5.04 27.39
C GLY A 257 -14.05 -4.44 26.18
N ILE A 258 -14.53 -3.30 25.66
CA ILE A 258 -14.01 -2.69 24.42
C ILE A 258 -13.50 -1.25 24.56
N GLY A 259 -13.54 -0.67 25.75
CA GLY A 259 -12.91 0.61 26.03
C GLY A 259 -11.38 0.52 26.10
N PRO A 260 -10.69 1.66 25.99
CA PRO A 260 -9.24 1.71 26.03
C PRO A 260 -8.69 1.38 27.41
N TYR A 261 -7.50 0.78 27.46
CA TYR A 261 -6.71 0.71 28.69
C TYR A 261 -5.92 2.02 28.91
N THR A 262 -5.31 2.17 30.10
CA THR A 262 -4.54 3.36 30.47
C THR A 262 -3.44 3.68 29.45
N ASN A 263 -3.42 4.91 28.92
CA ASN A 263 -2.48 5.42 27.92
C ASN A 263 -2.58 4.80 26.52
N GLN A 264 -3.59 3.97 26.22
CA GLN A 264 -3.78 3.44 24.87
C GLN A 264 -4.08 4.55 23.84
N LEU A 265 -4.78 5.60 24.26
CA LEU A 265 -5.13 6.76 23.42
C LEU A 265 -4.46 8.03 23.93
N GLN A 266 -3.87 8.78 23.00
CA GLN A 266 -3.34 10.13 23.23
C GLN A 266 -3.89 11.08 22.17
N THR A 267 -4.32 12.27 22.57
CA THR A 267 -4.99 13.21 21.65
C THR A 267 -4.33 14.58 21.70
N ILE A 268 -4.04 15.14 20.51
CA ILE A 268 -3.64 16.54 20.35
C ILE A 268 -4.83 17.30 19.77
N ASN A 269 -5.25 18.37 20.44
CA ASN A 269 -6.31 19.25 19.95
C ASN A 269 -5.74 20.39 19.09
N LEU A 270 -5.78 20.23 17.77
CA LEU A 270 -5.28 21.22 16.83
C LEU A 270 -6.06 22.54 16.84
N THR A 271 -7.37 22.49 17.13
CA THR A 271 -8.21 23.71 17.18
C THR A 271 -7.86 24.63 18.35
N ALA A 272 -7.14 24.12 19.36
CA ALA A 272 -6.58 24.94 20.44
C ALA A 272 -5.37 25.77 20.00
N TYR A 273 -4.69 25.37 18.91
CA TYR A 273 -3.56 26.11 18.32
C TYR A 273 -4.02 27.09 17.24
N ASP A 274 -4.90 26.64 16.34
CA ASP A 274 -5.54 27.49 15.32
C ASP A 274 -6.95 26.93 15.06
N PRO A 275 -8.03 27.72 15.22
CA PRO A 275 -9.41 27.26 15.07
C PRO A 275 -9.74 26.74 13.66
N ARG A 276 -8.93 27.07 12.65
CA ARG A 276 -9.08 26.59 11.27
C ARG A 276 -8.63 25.14 11.09
N LEU A 277 -7.84 24.60 12.02
CA LEU A 277 -7.28 23.24 11.97
C LEU A 277 -8.28 22.17 12.42
N ALA A 278 -9.36 22.06 11.66
CA ALA A 278 -10.38 21.05 11.83
C ALA A 278 -10.77 20.46 10.47
N GLY A 279 -11.23 19.21 10.49
CA GLY A 279 -11.83 18.58 9.32
C GLY A 279 -10.83 18.25 8.20
N PHE A 280 -10.02 17.22 8.48
CA PHE A 280 -9.01 16.69 7.56
C PHE A 280 -9.50 15.40 6.92
N TYR A 281 -9.09 15.16 5.68
CA TYR A 281 -9.55 14.00 4.92
C TYR A 281 -8.51 12.89 4.76
N ASP A 282 -7.24 13.27 4.83
CA ASP A 282 -6.12 12.35 4.63
C ASP A 282 -4.88 12.82 5.40
N GLY A 283 -3.83 12.01 5.40
CA GLY A 283 -2.55 12.38 5.99
C GLY A 283 -1.42 11.44 5.59
N PHE A 284 -0.19 11.92 5.75
CA PHE A 284 1.02 11.11 5.62
C PHE A 284 2.03 11.52 6.68
N THR A 285 2.97 10.63 7.00
CA THR A 285 4.14 11.01 7.79
C THR A 285 5.37 11.18 6.91
N ALA A 286 6.32 11.99 7.37
CA ALA A 286 7.64 12.08 6.79
C ALA A 286 8.69 12.21 7.90
N VAL A 287 9.82 11.52 7.70
CA VAL A 287 10.97 11.58 8.61
C VAL A 287 11.94 12.63 8.09
N THR A 288 12.41 13.49 8.98
CA THR A 288 13.43 14.50 8.67
C THR A 288 14.45 14.61 9.78
N THR A 289 15.67 15.05 9.45
CA THR A 289 16.68 15.35 10.45
C THR A 289 16.57 16.83 10.84
N VAL A 290 16.24 17.10 12.10
CA VAL A 290 16.07 18.44 12.64
C VAL A 290 17.27 18.79 13.51
N GLY A 291 17.80 20.00 13.33
CA GLY A 291 18.74 20.60 14.26
C GLY A 291 17.98 21.38 15.33
N TYR A 292 18.28 21.11 16.60
CA TYR A 292 17.70 21.76 17.76
C TYR A 292 18.75 22.54 18.55
N ALA A 293 18.34 23.71 19.04
CA ALA A 293 18.98 24.40 20.13
C ALA A 293 18.39 23.87 21.43
N ASN A 294 19.24 23.31 22.29
CA ASN A 294 18.88 22.88 23.63
C ASN A 294 19.11 24.04 24.60
N VAL A 295 18.01 24.66 25.06
CA VAL A 295 18.06 25.94 25.77
C VAL A 295 17.21 25.93 27.03
N SER A 296 17.56 26.77 28.00
CA SER A 296 16.70 27.12 29.13
C SER A 296 16.21 28.55 28.90
N LEU A 297 14.90 28.72 28.72
CA LEU A 297 14.29 30.02 28.42
C LEU A 297 14.10 30.85 29.70
N GLN A 298 14.19 32.18 29.60
CA GLN A 298 14.01 33.11 30.73
C GLN A 298 12.65 32.95 31.45
N SER A 299 11.57 32.67 30.71
CA SER A 299 10.23 32.44 31.26
C SER A 299 10.12 31.12 32.03
N PHE A 300 11.03 30.17 31.76
CA PHE A 300 11.18 28.91 32.47
C PHE A 300 12.37 29.01 33.42
N ARG A 301 12.18 29.75 34.54
CA ARG A 301 13.20 30.12 35.55
C ARG A 301 13.89 28.97 36.29
N ASN A 302 13.79 27.73 35.80
CA ASN A 302 14.37 26.56 36.44
C ASN A 302 15.38 25.90 35.49
N THR A 303 16.68 26.05 35.81
CA THR A 303 17.83 25.47 35.08
C THR A 303 17.79 23.95 34.93
N SER A 304 16.84 23.26 35.60
CA SER A 304 16.59 21.81 35.43
C SER A 304 15.60 21.44 34.32
N ARG A 305 14.92 22.42 33.67
CA ARG A 305 13.94 22.16 32.59
C ARG A 305 14.37 22.79 31.27
N TRP A 306 15.16 22.04 30.52
CA TRP A 306 15.60 22.39 29.16
C TRP A 306 14.49 22.18 28.12
N VAL A 307 14.48 22.96 27.05
CA VAL A 307 13.57 22.81 25.90
C VAL A 307 14.36 22.72 24.60
N LEU A 308 13.90 21.86 23.69
CA LEU A 308 14.42 21.76 22.33
C LEU A 308 13.61 22.67 21.39
N ILE A 309 14.28 23.63 20.77
CA ILE A 309 13.68 24.52 19.76
C ILE A 309 14.43 24.30 18.44
N PRO A 310 13.73 24.04 17.32
CA PRO A 310 14.37 23.94 16.01
C PRO A 310 15.25 25.16 15.74
N ASN A 311 16.44 24.95 15.18
CA ASN A 311 17.44 26.01 14.97
C ASN A 311 16.92 27.17 14.12
N ASP A 312 16.04 26.88 13.18
CA ASP A 312 15.38 27.85 12.30
C ASP A 312 14.28 28.67 13.00
N ALA A 313 13.76 28.17 14.11
CA ALA A 313 12.75 28.85 14.94
C ALA A 313 13.36 29.53 16.18
N TYR A 314 14.62 29.25 16.53
CA TYR A 314 15.25 29.78 17.73
C TYR A 314 15.92 31.14 17.50
N THR A 315 15.41 32.17 18.16
CA THR A 315 16.05 33.48 18.27
C THR A 315 16.57 33.69 19.70
N PRO A 316 17.90 33.77 19.93
CA PRO A 316 18.45 33.95 21.28
C PRO A 316 17.98 35.24 21.93
N ALA A 317 17.49 35.18 23.18
CA ALA A 317 17.17 36.35 24.00
C ALA A 317 18.18 36.56 25.15
N ILE A 318 18.24 37.79 25.66
CA ILE A 318 19.06 38.12 26.83
C ILE A 318 18.54 37.34 28.04
N GLY A 319 19.35 36.43 28.59
CA GLY A 319 19.01 35.60 29.73
C GLY A 319 18.68 34.14 29.40
N ASP A 320 18.64 33.77 28.11
CA ASP A 320 18.59 32.36 27.72
C ASP A 320 19.94 31.68 27.96
N TYR A 321 19.92 30.44 28.47
CA TYR A 321 21.12 29.61 28.59
C TYR A 321 21.10 28.51 27.53
N ILE A 322 22.12 28.48 26.66
CA ILE A 322 22.25 27.49 25.60
C ILE A 322 23.18 26.37 26.06
N TYR A 323 22.64 25.16 26.24
CA TYR A 323 23.42 23.99 26.62
C TYR A 323 24.09 23.33 25.42
N ASN A 324 23.34 23.18 24.32
CA ASN A 324 23.86 22.66 23.06
C ASN A 324 23.21 23.41 21.90
N PRO A 325 23.96 24.16 21.09
CA PRO A 325 23.41 24.95 20.00
C PRO A 325 23.05 24.15 18.74
N SER A 326 23.39 22.85 18.67
CA SER A 326 23.26 22.06 17.44
C SER A 326 23.06 20.57 17.71
N LEU A 327 22.03 20.24 18.48
CA LEU A 327 21.60 18.85 18.68
C LEU A 327 20.84 18.37 17.44
N ARG A 328 21.37 17.41 16.68
CA ARG A 328 20.64 16.80 15.57
C ARG A 328 19.83 15.60 16.04
N ARG A 329 18.55 15.54 15.66
CA ARG A 329 17.68 14.38 15.90
C ARG A 329 16.89 14.03 14.64
N GLN A 330 16.61 12.75 14.45
CA GLN A 330 15.59 12.32 13.50
C GLN A 330 14.22 12.52 14.14
N GLU A 331 13.35 13.22 13.43
CA GLU A 331 11.99 13.54 13.87
C GLU A 331 11.02 13.07 12.80
N GLU A 332 9.88 12.56 13.24
CA GLU A 332 8.78 12.20 12.36
C GLU A 332 7.64 13.21 12.53
N TYR A 333 7.14 13.69 11.39
CA TYR A 333 6.05 14.65 11.34
C TYR A 333 4.86 14.05 10.60
N LEU A 334 3.67 14.23 11.17
CA LEU A 334 2.39 13.95 10.55
C LEU A 334 1.88 15.20 9.84
N TYR A 335 1.61 15.08 8.54
CA TYR A 335 1.02 16.11 7.71
C TYR A 335 -0.44 15.76 7.43
N LEU A 336 -1.35 16.70 7.66
CA LEU A 336 -2.78 16.49 7.47
C LEU A 336 -3.33 17.26 6.27
N CYS A 337 -4.15 16.59 5.47
CA CYS A 337 -4.80 17.12 4.28
C CYS A 337 -6.06 17.91 4.65
N PRO A 338 -6.07 19.25 4.53
CA PRO A 338 -7.23 20.05 4.91
C PRO A 338 -8.35 19.90 3.88
N TYR A 339 -9.56 19.64 4.37
CA TYR A 339 -10.73 19.57 3.51
C TYR A 339 -11.73 20.66 3.85
N GLN A 340 -12.40 20.57 5.00
CA GLN A 340 -13.51 21.45 5.33
C GLN A 340 -13.62 21.63 6.84
N ASN A 341 -13.86 22.85 7.29
CA ASN A 341 -14.15 23.16 8.68
C ASN A 341 -15.49 23.90 8.80
N ALA A 342 -15.79 24.46 9.98
CA ALA A 342 -17.02 25.19 10.25
C ALA A 342 -17.21 26.45 9.36
N LEU A 343 -16.13 27.00 8.79
CA LEU A 343 -16.15 28.18 7.92
C LEU A 343 -16.24 27.84 6.41
N GLY A 344 -16.14 26.57 6.04
CA GLY A 344 -16.14 26.11 4.65
C GLY A 344 -14.88 25.31 4.29
N TYR A 345 -14.56 25.25 3.00
CA TYR A 345 -13.37 24.54 2.53
C TYR A 345 -12.09 25.19 3.06
N SER A 346 -11.16 24.39 3.57
CA SER A 346 -9.92 24.86 4.19
C SER A 346 -8.70 24.59 3.30
N GLY A 347 -7.74 25.51 3.34
CA GLY A 347 -6.44 25.43 2.66
C GLY A 347 -5.24 25.37 3.62
N VAL A 348 -5.48 25.16 4.92
CA VAL A 348 -4.44 25.23 5.96
C VAL A 348 -3.92 23.83 6.30
N ILE A 349 -2.72 23.50 5.84
CA ILE A 349 -2.05 22.22 6.14
C ILE A 349 -1.50 22.26 7.56
N ALA A 350 -1.80 21.23 8.36
CA ALA A 350 -1.18 21.02 9.66
C ALA A 350 0.02 20.08 9.54
N LYS A 351 1.14 20.45 10.16
CA LYS A 351 2.32 19.60 10.39
C LYS A 351 2.49 19.41 11.90
N VAL A 352 2.37 18.17 12.37
CA VAL A 352 2.40 17.81 13.79
C VAL A 352 3.62 16.95 14.06
N ASN A 353 4.47 17.32 15.01
CA ASN A 353 5.56 16.44 15.44
C ASN A 353 4.97 15.31 16.31
N VAL A 354 5.16 14.06 15.89
CA VAL A 354 4.51 12.91 16.55
C VAL A 354 5.08 12.58 17.93
N ARG A 355 6.26 13.11 18.29
CA ARG A 355 6.80 13.01 19.65
C ARG A 355 5.89 13.68 20.67
N GLY A 356 5.05 14.63 20.27
CA GLY A 356 4.14 15.31 21.19
C GLY A 356 3.05 14.41 21.78
N PHE A 357 2.80 13.24 21.18
CA PHE A 357 1.90 12.25 21.77
C PHE A 357 2.55 11.46 22.91
N GLN A 358 3.87 11.42 22.96
CA GLN A 358 4.59 10.82 24.07
C GLN A 358 4.62 11.86 25.19
N ALA A 359 3.85 11.62 26.25
CA ALA A 359 3.96 12.40 27.48
C ALA A 359 5.44 12.53 27.82
N SER A 360 5.94 13.76 28.04
CA SER A 360 7.36 14.04 28.31
C SER A 360 7.85 13.03 29.35
N THR A 361 8.59 12.01 28.91
CA THR A 361 9.20 11.10 29.87
C THR A 361 10.20 11.93 30.67
N ARG A 362 10.46 11.55 31.92
CA ARG A 362 11.33 12.31 32.84
C ARG A 362 12.73 12.64 32.26
N ASN A 363 13.11 11.99 31.15
CA ASN A 363 14.41 12.04 30.52
C ASN A 363 14.43 12.70 29.13
N ASP A 364 13.27 13.01 28.51
CA ASP A 364 13.23 13.73 27.24
C ASP A 364 12.80 15.19 27.46
N PRO A 365 13.60 16.18 27.02
CA PRO A 365 13.25 17.58 27.14
C PRO A 365 11.99 17.90 26.34
N PRO A 366 11.08 18.76 26.84
CA PRO A 366 9.98 19.31 26.05
C PRO A 366 10.52 19.98 24.78
N PHE A 367 9.66 20.15 23.78
CA PHE A 367 10.04 20.77 22.52
C PHE A 367 8.94 21.69 21.99
N LEU A 368 9.32 22.71 21.23
CA LEU A 368 8.40 23.71 20.66
C LEU A 368 8.84 24.14 19.24
N PRO A 369 7.90 24.48 18.34
CA PRO A 369 6.46 24.29 18.48
C PRO A 369 6.06 22.82 18.16
N LEU A 370 4.95 22.38 18.73
CA LEU A 370 4.39 21.04 18.46
C LEU A 370 3.70 20.95 17.10
N VAL A 371 3.05 22.04 16.69
CA VAL A 371 2.22 22.16 15.49
C VAL A 371 2.73 23.33 14.66
N HIS A 372 2.92 23.09 13.37
CA HIS A 372 3.19 24.11 12.37
C HIS A 372 2.04 24.15 11.36
N THR A 373 1.82 25.32 10.76
CA THR A 373 0.76 25.53 9.77
C THR A 373 1.33 26.10 8.47
N LEU A 374 0.80 25.65 7.34
CA LEU A 374 1.06 26.23 6.04
C LEU A 374 -0.27 26.60 5.40
N ASP A 375 -0.51 27.90 5.19
CA ASP A 375 -1.75 28.41 4.63
C ASP A 375 -1.64 28.62 3.12
N LEU A 376 -2.22 27.72 2.34
CA LEU A 376 -2.17 27.76 0.88
C LEU A 376 -2.97 28.93 0.29
N THR A 377 -3.93 29.48 1.04
CA THR A 377 -4.76 30.61 0.58
C THR A 377 -3.97 31.91 0.43
N THR A 378 -2.79 31.97 1.07
CA THR A 378 -1.83 33.08 0.89
C THR A 378 -1.14 33.06 -0.48
N ILE A 379 -1.10 31.90 -1.14
CA ILE A 379 -0.58 31.75 -2.49
C ILE A 379 -1.70 31.99 -3.50
N ASP A 380 -2.84 31.33 -3.31
CA ASP A 380 -4.04 31.50 -4.12
C ASP A 380 -5.27 31.12 -3.27
N ALA A 381 -6.23 32.04 -3.16
CA ALA A 381 -7.44 31.89 -2.35
C ALA A 381 -8.31 30.67 -2.74
N SER A 382 -8.17 30.16 -3.97
CA SER A 382 -8.90 28.99 -4.45
C SER A 382 -8.33 27.65 -3.96
N LEU A 383 -7.12 27.63 -3.40
CA LEU A 383 -6.42 26.42 -2.92
C LEU A 383 -6.98 25.93 -1.57
N THR A 384 -8.18 25.38 -1.62
CA THR A 384 -8.91 24.82 -0.47
C THR A 384 -9.58 23.49 -0.82
N GLY A 385 -9.89 22.66 0.18
CA GLY A 385 -10.69 21.45 -0.04
C GLY A 385 -9.95 20.30 -0.73
N PHE A 386 -8.86 19.88 -0.11
CA PHE A 386 -8.02 18.77 -0.52
C PHE A 386 -8.52 17.46 0.10
N SER A 387 -8.63 16.40 -0.69
CA SER A 387 -9.15 15.12 -0.20
C SER A 387 -8.09 14.01 -0.11
N ALA A 388 -6.92 14.23 -0.70
CA ALA A 388 -5.84 13.26 -0.71
C ALA A 388 -4.49 13.95 -0.57
N CYS A 389 -3.58 13.33 0.16
CA CYS A 389 -2.20 13.76 0.21
C CYS A 389 -1.24 12.58 0.33
N PHE A 390 -0.02 12.76 -0.16
CA PHE A 390 1.03 11.75 -0.12
C PHE A 390 2.41 12.40 -0.12
N THR A 391 3.44 11.60 0.12
CA THR A 391 4.84 12.05 0.06
C THR A 391 5.61 11.28 -1.01
N SER A 392 6.52 11.96 -1.70
CA SER A 392 7.53 11.33 -2.57
C SER A 392 8.82 12.13 -2.51
N GLY A 393 9.91 11.45 -2.15
CA GLY A 393 11.17 12.12 -1.80
C GLY A 393 10.97 13.14 -0.67
N ASN A 394 11.46 14.36 -0.88
CA ASN A 394 11.37 15.46 0.10
C ASN A 394 10.10 16.32 -0.05
N TYR A 395 9.15 15.89 -0.89
CA TYR A 395 7.96 16.68 -1.21
C TYR A 395 6.68 16.02 -0.70
N GLY A 396 5.81 16.84 -0.11
CA GLY A 396 4.42 16.50 0.14
C GLY A 396 3.53 16.98 -1.00
N TYR A 397 2.56 16.18 -1.40
CA TYR A 397 1.63 16.49 -2.48
C TYR A 397 0.20 16.50 -1.93
N PHE A 398 -0.59 17.50 -2.32
CA PHE A 398 -1.97 17.68 -1.88
C PHE A 398 -2.86 17.83 -3.12
N VAL A 399 -3.86 16.96 -3.23
CA VAL A 399 -4.74 16.88 -4.40
C VAL A 399 -6.08 17.48 -4.06
N GLN A 400 -6.43 18.53 -4.79
CA GLN A 400 -7.70 19.24 -4.59
C GLN A 400 -8.85 18.44 -5.19
N ARG A 401 -9.96 18.39 -4.46
CA ARG A 401 -11.19 17.77 -4.95
C ARG A 401 -12.25 18.81 -5.30
N ARG A 402 -12.49 19.72 -4.36
CA ARG A 402 -13.60 20.67 -4.42
C ARG A 402 -13.28 21.89 -3.57
N ASN A 403 -13.67 23.06 -4.04
CA ASN A 403 -13.60 24.30 -3.27
C ASN A 403 -14.96 25.03 -3.34
N ALA A 404 -14.98 26.28 -2.86
CA ALA A 404 -16.18 27.13 -2.89
C ALA A 404 -16.76 27.34 -4.31
N ASN A 405 -15.94 27.19 -5.37
CA ASN A 405 -16.34 27.36 -6.76
C ASN A 405 -16.81 26.05 -7.42
N GLY A 406 -16.78 24.92 -6.72
CA GLY A 406 -17.18 23.61 -7.24
C GLY A 406 -16.02 22.63 -7.35
N LEU A 407 -16.08 21.72 -8.33
CA LEU A 407 -15.04 20.73 -8.56
C LEU A 407 -13.73 21.41 -8.97
N ALA A 408 -12.63 20.97 -8.38
CA ALA A 408 -11.31 21.52 -8.62
C ALA A 408 -10.31 20.41 -8.94
N GLY A 409 -9.14 20.77 -9.46
CA GLY A 409 -8.13 19.85 -9.97
C GLY A 409 -6.69 20.33 -9.82
N CYS A 410 -6.43 21.25 -8.88
CA CYS A 410 -5.06 21.66 -8.60
C CYS A 410 -4.35 20.62 -7.75
N ILE A 411 -3.08 20.36 -8.08
CA ILE A 411 -2.17 19.56 -7.27
C ILE A 411 -1.11 20.51 -6.72
N VAL A 412 -0.95 20.51 -5.40
CA VAL A 412 0.01 21.35 -4.70
C VAL A 412 1.19 20.48 -4.24
N ARG A 413 2.39 20.80 -4.70
CA ARG A 413 3.64 20.21 -4.22
C ARG A 413 4.27 21.17 -3.21
N VAL A 414 4.56 20.65 -2.02
CA VAL A 414 5.16 21.37 -0.89
C VAL A 414 6.52 20.78 -0.60
N ASP A 415 7.57 21.58 -0.65
CA ASP A 415 8.89 21.20 -0.13
C ASP A 415 8.86 21.13 1.40
N LEU A 416 9.00 19.93 1.94
CA LEU A 416 8.88 19.68 3.37
C LEU A 416 10.03 20.29 4.18
N THR A 417 11.17 20.60 3.53
CA THR A 417 12.32 21.27 4.17
C THR A 417 12.11 22.78 4.31
N ARG A 418 11.21 23.36 3.52
CA ARG A 418 10.90 24.80 3.49
C ARG A 418 9.49 25.12 4.00
N PHE A 419 8.88 24.20 4.74
CA PHE A 419 7.47 24.29 5.17
C PHE A 419 7.09 25.62 5.86
N GLY A 420 8.03 26.30 6.53
CA GLY A 420 7.80 27.59 7.19
C GLY A 420 7.72 28.80 6.25
N THR A 421 8.05 28.67 4.97
CA THR A 421 8.11 29.78 4.00
C THR A 421 7.24 29.52 2.77
N PRO A 422 5.91 29.78 2.85
CA PRO A 422 4.94 29.37 1.81
C PRO A 422 5.35 29.70 0.38
N ALA A 423 5.79 30.95 0.15
CA ALA A 423 6.14 31.45 -1.19
C ALA A 423 7.30 30.69 -1.87
N SER A 424 8.20 30.08 -1.09
CA SER A 424 9.31 29.28 -1.65
C SER A 424 9.10 27.78 -1.53
N ALA A 425 8.20 27.32 -0.65
CA ALA A 425 7.90 25.90 -0.45
C ALA A 425 6.92 25.34 -1.47
N VAL A 426 6.02 26.17 -2.00
CA VAL A 426 4.84 25.72 -2.73
C VAL A 426 5.05 25.82 -4.26
N THR A 427 4.72 24.75 -4.97
CA THR A 427 4.53 24.72 -6.43
C THR A 427 3.14 24.20 -6.74
N VAL A 428 2.40 24.84 -7.64
CA VAL A 428 1.03 24.46 -8.01
C VAL A 428 0.99 23.98 -9.46
N LEU A 429 0.39 22.80 -9.67
CA LEU A 429 0.05 22.27 -10.99
C LEU A 429 -1.46 22.33 -11.16
N ASN A 430 -1.94 23.19 -12.07
CA ASN A 430 -3.36 23.28 -12.38
C ASN A 430 -3.72 22.28 -13.49
N ALA A 431 -4.26 21.11 -13.12
CA ALA A 431 -4.63 20.08 -14.10
C ALA A 431 -5.78 20.52 -15.02
N THR A 432 -6.70 21.38 -14.53
CA THR A 432 -7.86 21.86 -15.30
C THR A 432 -7.47 22.76 -16.46
N ALA A 433 -6.30 23.42 -16.38
CA ALA A 433 -5.73 24.20 -17.47
C ALA A 433 -5.16 23.33 -18.59
N ILE A 434 -4.83 22.07 -18.29
CA ILE A 434 -4.33 21.07 -19.25
C ILE A 434 -5.51 20.34 -19.91
N ASP A 435 -6.43 19.82 -19.10
CA ASP A 435 -7.67 19.20 -19.55
C ASP A 435 -8.79 19.49 -18.53
N ALA A 436 -9.89 20.07 -18.99
CA ALA A 436 -11.03 20.46 -18.15
C ALA A 436 -11.71 19.27 -17.43
N ARG A 437 -11.41 18.02 -17.84
CA ARG A 437 -11.89 16.80 -17.19
C ARG A 437 -11.10 16.44 -15.92
N PHE A 438 -9.91 16.98 -15.71
CA PHE A 438 -9.08 16.68 -14.55
C PHE A 438 -9.57 17.43 -13.30
N VAL A 439 -10.73 17.02 -12.79
CA VAL A 439 -11.35 17.59 -11.59
C VAL A 439 -11.88 16.49 -10.69
N GLY A 440 -12.11 16.82 -9.41
CA GLY A 440 -12.90 15.97 -8.53
C GLY A 440 -12.21 14.66 -8.12
N PHE A 441 -10.88 14.64 -8.11
CA PHE A 441 -10.10 13.51 -7.62
C PHE A 441 -10.33 13.31 -6.12
N SER A 442 -10.49 12.07 -5.67
CA SER A 442 -10.72 11.75 -4.25
C SER A 442 -9.50 11.14 -3.55
N GLY A 443 -8.60 10.54 -4.32
CA GLY A 443 -7.45 9.77 -3.86
C GLY A 443 -6.27 9.94 -4.82
N ALA A 444 -5.10 9.48 -4.41
CA ALA A 444 -3.94 9.34 -5.28
C ALA A 444 -3.10 8.15 -4.86
N VAL A 445 -2.49 7.47 -5.83
CA VAL A 445 -1.60 6.33 -5.61
C VAL A 445 -0.24 6.64 -6.22
N VAL A 446 0.84 6.46 -5.47
CA VAL A 446 2.19 6.69 -5.96
C VAL A 446 2.89 5.37 -6.18
N PHE A 447 3.43 5.17 -7.39
CA PHE A 447 4.35 4.09 -7.69
C PHE A 447 5.60 4.67 -8.34
N ASN A 448 6.77 4.43 -7.71
CA ASN A 448 8.02 5.10 -8.06
C ASN A 448 7.84 6.63 -8.09
N ASN A 449 8.12 7.27 -9.22
CA ASN A 449 7.98 8.72 -9.40
C ASN A 449 6.70 9.11 -10.14
N VAL A 450 5.68 8.23 -10.19
CA VAL A 450 4.42 8.50 -10.88
C VAL A 450 3.27 8.46 -9.88
N ALA A 451 2.43 9.49 -9.90
CA ALA A 451 1.17 9.53 -9.17
C ALA A 451 -0.02 9.30 -10.10
N TYR A 452 -0.93 8.43 -9.67
CA TYR A 452 -2.20 8.14 -10.32
C TYR A 452 -3.33 8.75 -9.50
N LEU A 453 -3.94 9.82 -10.01
CA LEU A 453 -5.03 10.55 -9.37
C LEU A 453 -6.35 9.79 -9.61
N VAL A 454 -7.02 9.41 -8.51
CA VAL A 454 -8.19 8.53 -8.53
C VAL A 454 -9.45 9.32 -8.94
N PRO A 455 -10.12 8.94 -10.04
CA PRO A 455 -11.26 9.68 -10.56
C PRO A 455 -12.55 9.37 -9.79
N PHE A 456 -13.10 10.39 -9.12
CA PHE A 456 -14.32 10.24 -8.34
C PHE A 456 -15.49 11.06 -8.89
N GLU A 457 -15.40 12.39 -8.81
CA GLU A 457 -16.46 13.29 -9.28
C GLU A 457 -16.11 13.89 -10.63
N ARG A 458 -17.14 14.24 -11.41
CA ARG A 458 -17.01 14.86 -12.73
C ARG A 458 -18.00 15.99 -12.94
N ASN A 459 -17.68 16.88 -13.88
CA ASN A 459 -18.63 17.90 -14.34
C ASN A 459 -19.76 17.23 -15.14
N LYS A 460 -21.02 17.46 -14.75
CA LYS A 460 -22.19 16.98 -15.50
C LYS A 460 -22.41 17.81 -16.77
N VAL A 461 -22.64 17.14 -17.90
CA VAL A 461 -22.83 17.80 -19.20
C VAL A 461 -24.10 17.31 -19.91
N GLY A 462 -24.60 18.11 -20.86
CA GLY A 462 -25.73 17.73 -21.71
C GLY A 462 -26.96 17.24 -20.94
N LEU A 463 -27.48 16.07 -21.33
CA LEU A 463 -28.66 15.45 -20.70
C LEU A 463 -28.43 15.05 -19.24
N GLU A 464 -27.19 14.89 -18.78
CA GLU A 464 -26.89 14.54 -17.37
C GLU A 464 -27.23 15.67 -16.38
N ARG A 465 -27.40 16.90 -16.89
CA ARG A 465 -27.93 18.03 -16.11
C ARG A 465 -29.42 17.87 -15.83
N ASN A 466 -30.13 17.10 -16.66
CA ASN A 466 -31.55 16.84 -16.49
C ASN A 466 -31.75 15.72 -15.48
N VAL A 467 -32.63 15.98 -14.52
CA VAL A 467 -32.96 15.03 -13.47
C VAL A 467 -33.65 13.73 -13.95
N ASN A 468 -34.16 13.70 -15.17
CA ASN A 468 -34.83 12.52 -15.73
C ASN A 468 -33.89 11.63 -16.58
N TYR A 469 -32.72 12.14 -16.99
CA TYR A 469 -31.75 11.42 -17.85
C TYR A 469 -30.47 11.02 -17.09
N LYS A 470 -30.53 11.01 -15.75
CA LYS A 470 -29.43 10.75 -14.80
C LYS A 470 -28.74 9.38 -14.96
N HIS A 471 -29.38 8.44 -15.66
CA HIS A 471 -28.95 7.03 -15.77
C HIS A 471 -28.21 6.71 -17.07
N PHE A 472 -28.00 7.69 -17.96
CA PHE A 472 -27.23 7.53 -19.19
C PHE A 472 -25.87 8.22 -19.05
N PRO A 473 -24.86 7.55 -18.46
CA PRO A 473 -23.50 8.11 -18.42
C PRO A 473 -23.02 8.32 -19.85
N THR A 474 -22.64 9.56 -20.16
CA THR A 474 -21.91 9.89 -21.38
C THR A 474 -20.41 9.82 -21.12
N ALA A 475 -19.60 9.65 -22.16
CA ALA A 475 -18.13 9.52 -22.09
C ALA A 475 -17.39 10.83 -21.71
N THR A 476 -17.93 11.58 -20.75
CA THR A 476 -17.33 12.80 -20.19
C THR A 476 -16.79 12.57 -18.78
N SER A 477 -16.44 11.31 -18.49
CA SER A 477 -15.93 10.85 -17.19
C SER A 477 -14.60 11.52 -16.82
N SER A 478 -14.43 11.83 -15.53
CA SER A 478 -13.11 12.15 -14.99
C SER A 478 -12.22 10.94 -15.23
N VAL A 479 -11.10 11.17 -15.90
CA VAL A 479 -10.08 10.17 -16.21
C VAL A 479 -9.06 10.09 -15.09
N VAL A 480 -8.36 8.96 -14.97
CA VAL A 480 -7.21 8.88 -14.06
C VAL A 480 -6.16 9.89 -14.55
N GLY A 481 -5.78 10.84 -13.69
CA GLY A 481 -4.69 11.77 -13.99
C GLY A 481 -3.36 11.14 -13.64
N VAL A 482 -2.45 11.02 -14.60
CA VAL A 482 -1.11 10.47 -14.38
C VAL A 482 -0.12 11.62 -14.33
N VAL A 483 0.60 11.75 -13.21
CA VAL A 483 1.54 12.85 -12.96
C VAL A 483 2.92 12.27 -12.75
N ASP A 484 3.89 12.69 -13.57
CA ASP A 484 5.31 12.48 -13.26
C ASP A 484 5.74 13.46 -12.18
N LEU A 485 6.11 12.93 -11.03
CA LEU A 485 6.50 13.69 -9.85
C LEU A 485 7.90 14.32 -9.98
N THR A 486 8.72 13.82 -10.91
CA THR A 486 10.07 14.32 -11.19
C THR A 486 9.99 15.68 -11.88
N THR A 487 9.25 15.74 -12.98
CA THR A 487 9.04 16.98 -13.74
C THR A 487 7.96 17.85 -13.11
N PHE A 488 6.89 17.25 -12.60
CA PHE A 488 5.74 17.91 -11.99
C PHE A 488 5.18 19.07 -12.84
N ALA A 489 5.13 18.86 -14.16
CA ALA A 489 4.80 19.91 -15.12
C ALA A 489 3.49 19.65 -15.88
N THR A 490 3.10 18.39 -16.05
CA THR A 490 1.93 18.01 -16.84
C THR A 490 1.17 16.85 -16.19
N VAL A 491 -0.07 16.65 -16.65
CA VAL A 491 -0.95 15.55 -16.29
C VAL A 491 -1.37 14.84 -17.57
N THR A 492 -1.15 13.54 -17.67
CA THR A 492 -1.58 12.73 -18.81
C THR A 492 -2.81 11.89 -18.45
N PRO A 493 -3.74 11.67 -19.39
CA PRO A 493 -4.95 10.92 -19.11
C PRO A 493 -4.70 9.41 -19.20
N LEU A 494 -5.27 8.66 -18.26
CA LEU A 494 -5.48 7.22 -18.36
C LEU A 494 -7.00 6.96 -18.28
N ASP A 495 -7.57 6.45 -19.38
CA ASP A 495 -9.01 6.33 -19.54
C ASP A 495 -9.53 4.94 -19.11
N LEU A 496 -10.31 4.93 -18.02
CA LEU A 496 -10.95 3.71 -17.52
C LEU A 496 -12.22 3.34 -18.32
N ALA A 497 -12.74 4.23 -19.17
CA ALA A 497 -13.92 3.95 -20.01
C ALA A 497 -13.67 2.84 -21.05
N VAL A 498 -12.39 2.53 -21.33
CA VAL A 498 -11.99 1.40 -22.18
C VAL A 498 -12.47 0.06 -21.60
N LEU A 499 -12.60 -0.04 -20.26
CA LEU A 499 -13.13 -1.22 -19.59
C LEU A 499 -14.65 -1.20 -19.54
N ASP A 500 -15.22 -0.12 -19.01
CA ASP A 500 -16.66 0.11 -18.96
C ASP A 500 -16.95 1.63 -18.89
N PRO A 501 -17.63 2.21 -19.90
CA PRO A 501 -17.94 3.64 -19.92
C PRO A 501 -18.76 4.13 -18.71
N LYS A 502 -19.60 3.28 -18.12
CA LYS A 502 -20.43 3.62 -16.96
C LYS A 502 -19.60 3.77 -15.69
N TYR A 503 -18.52 3.01 -15.56
CA TYR A 503 -17.66 2.95 -14.38
C TYR A 503 -16.28 3.55 -14.63
N ALA A 504 -16.19 4.48 -15.59
CA ALA A 504 -14.97 5.23 -15.85
C ALA A 504 -14.59 6.19 -14.72
N CYS A 505 -15.54 6.56 -13.86
CA CYS A 505 -15.34 7.30 -12.61
C CYS A 505 -16.15 6.67 -11.47
N GLY A 506 -16.03 7.23 -10.27
CA GLY A 506 -16.75 6.74 -9.09
C GLY A 506 -15.90 5.86 -8.17
N TYR A 507 -14.58 5.86 -8.39
CA TYR A 507 -13.60 5.27 -7.49
C TYR A 507 -13.23 6.30 -6.43
N PHE A 508 -13.06 5.87 -5.18
CA PHE A 508 -12.76 6.81 -4.11
C PHE A 508 -11.30 6.75 -3.65
N GLY A 509 -10.82 5.55 -3.34
CA GLY A 509 -9.45 5.31 -2.91
C GLY A 509 -8.66 4.59 -3.97
N GLY A 510 -7.36 4.55 -3.77
CA GLY A 510 -6.50 3.61 -4.48
C GLY A 510 -5.31 3.24 -3.62
N PHE A 511 -4.70 2.11 -3.92
CA PHE A 511 -3.52 1.62 -3.22
C PHE A 511 -2.74 0.66 -4.11
N LEU A 512 -1.52 0.32 -3.69
CA LEU A 512 -0.66 -0.61 -4.39
C LEU A 512 -0.71 -2.00 -3.78
N VAL A 513 -0.78 -3.03 -4.61
CA VAL A 513 -0.37 -4.39 -4.24
C VAL A 513 0.73 -4.82 -5.22
N SER A 514 1.95 -5.00 -4.70
CA SER A 514 3.15 -5.12 -5.53
C SER A 514 3.26 -3.96 -6.53
N GLN A 515 2.93 -4.19 -7.79
CA GLN A 515 3.03 -3.24 -8.90
C GLN A 515 1.68 -2.90 -9.53
N PHE A 516 0.60 -3.44 -8.98
CA PHE A 516 -0.75 -3.16 -9.43
C PHE A 516 -1.31 -1.97 -8.66
N VAL A 517 -1.74 -0.94 -9.38
CA VAL A 517 -2.49 0.18 -8.82
C VAL A 517 -3.96 -0.22 -8.82
N TYR A 518 -4.55 -0.38 -7.63
CA TYR A 518 -5.96 -0.67 -7.46
C TYR A 518 -6.76 0.63 -7.33
N PHE A 519 -7.91 0.69 -8.00
CA PHE A 519 -8.91 1.74 -7.88
C PHE A 519 -10.14 1.17 -7.16
N VAL A 520 -10.46 1.72 -6.00
CA VAL A 520 -11.48 1.17 -5.09
C VAL A 520 -12.87 1.67 -5.48
N PRO A 521 -13.82 0.77 -5.82
CA PRO A 521 -15.13 1.16 -6.32
C PRO A 521 -16.02 1.70 -5.20
N TYR A 522 -16.57 2.89 -5.41
CA TYR A 522 -17.49 3.51 -4.46
C TYR A 522 -18.88 3.70 -5.09
N MET A 523 -19.07 4.77 -5.84
CA MET A 523 -20.38 5.14 -6.39
C MET A 523 -20.24 5.86 -7.72
N TRP A 524 -21.08 5.50 -8.68
CA TRP A 524 -21.04 6.05 -10.03
C TRP A 524 -21.84 7.36 -10.17
N THR A 525 -22.71 7.68 -9.20
CA THR A 525 -23.43 8.95 -9.13
C THR A 525 -23.69 9.39 -7.70
N THR A 526 -23.40 10.66 -7.36
CA THR A 526 -23.71 11.29 -6.06
C THR A 526 -25.19 11.60 -5.85
N ASP A 527 -26.01 11.44 -6.89
CA ASP A 527 -27.45 11.67 -6.83
C ASP A 527 -28.18 10.42 -6.32
N THR A 528 -28.70 10.51 -5.11
CA THR A 528 -29.39 9.41 -4.39
C THR A 528 -30.91 9.52 -4.43
N THR A 529 -31.46 10.44 -5.23
CA THR A 529 -32.90 10.79 -5.18
C THR A 529 -33.84 9.74 -5.78
N SER A 530 -33.32 8.78 -6.56
CA SER A 530 -34.13 7.67 -7.08
C SER A 530 -34.07 6.47 -6.13
N PRO A 531 -35.21 6.03 -5.55
CA PRO A 531 -35.24 4.87 -4.66
C PRO A 531 -35.03 3.53 -5.39
N GLU A 532 -35.16 3.50 -6.72
CA GLU A 532 -35.10 2.25 -7.51
C GLU A 532 -33.69 1.88 -7.98
N VAL A 533 -32.73 2.83 -7.94
CA VAL A 533 -31.38 2.62 -8.49
C VAL A 533 -30.33 2.76 -7.40
N ASN A 534 -29.56 1.69 -7.18
CA ASN A 534 -28.43 1.71 -6.27
C ASN A 534 -27.24 2.49 -6.91
N PRO A 535 -26.79 3.62 -6.31
CA PRO A 535 -25.69 4.41 -6.85
C PRO A 535 -24.32 3.77 -6.59
N TYR A 536 -24.24 2.75 -5.74
CA TYR A 536 -23.00 2.08 -5.38
C TYR A 536 -22.70 0.90 -6.33
N HIS A 537 -21.42 0.67 -6.61
CA HIS A 537 -20.97 -0.44 -7.46
C HIS A 537 -19.82 -1.21 -6.83
N GLY A 538 -19.57 -2.43 -7.33
CA GLY A 538 -18.53 -3.34 -6.87
C GLY A 538 -17.48 -3.65 -7.93
N LEU A 539 -17.38 -2.83 -8.99
CA LEU A 539 -16.45 -3.06 -10.09
C LEU A 539 -15.05 -2.59 -9.71
N LEU A 540 -14.24 -3.49 -9.17
CA LEU A 540 -12.86 -3.23 -8.78
C LEU A 540 -11.97 -3.20 -10.02
N THR A 541 -11.14 -2.17 -10.14
CA THR A 541 -10.26 -2.00 -11.31
C THR A 541 -8.81 -1.96 -10.84
N ARG A 542 -7.90 -2.58 -11.61
CA ARG A 542 -6.45 -2.47 -11.36
C ARG A 542 -5.67 -2.22 -12.65
N LEU A 543 -4.58 -1.47 -12.51
CA LEU A 543 -3.61 -1.19 -13.57
C LEU A 543 -2.31 -1.94 -13.29
N ASN A 544 -1.83 -2.71 -14.26
CA ASN A 544 -0.46 -3.22 -14.26
C ASN A 544 0.49 -2.11 -14.68
N THR A 545 1.28 -1.58 -13.75
CA THR A 545 2.20 -0.45 -14.04
C THR A 545 3.34 -0.79 -14.99
N LYS A 546 3.62 -2.07 -15.23
CA LYS A 546 4.67 -2.50 -16.16
C LYS A 546 4.15 -2.62 -17.59
N THR A 547 3.01 -3.28 -17.79
CA THR A 547 2.42 -3.50 -19.11
C THR A 547 1.43 -2.42 -19.52
N GLN A 548 1.05 -1.54 -18.59
CA GLN A 548 -0.01 -0.53 -18.74
C GLN A 548 -1.38 -1.14 -19.09
N THR A 549 -1.58 -2.41 -18.76
CA THR A 549 -2.85 -3.10 -18.97
C THR A 549 -3.82 -2.86 -17.82
N LEU A 550 -5.08 -2.67 -18.16
CA LEU A 550 -6.18 -2.49 -17.22
C LEU A 550 -7.00 -3.77 -17.12
N GLU A 551 -7.40 -4.11 -15.90
CA GLU A 551 -8.23 -5.27 -15.60
C GLU A 551 -9.36 -4.87 -14.64
N GLN A 552 -10.50 -5.56 -14.71
CA GLN A 552 -11.65 -5.33 -13.83
C GLN A 552 -12.20 -6.63 -13.25
N LEU A 553 -12.78 -6.53 -12.06
CA LEU A 553 -13.44 -7.62 -11.34
C LEU A 553 -14.73 -7.10 -10.71
N ASP A 554 -15.87 -7.67 -11.10
CA ASP A 554 -17.16 -7.35 -10.50
C ASP A 554 -17.40 -8.18 -9.24
N LEU A 555 -17.22 -7.55 -8.08
CA LEU A 555 -17.44 -8.16 -6.76
C LEU A 555 -18.91 -8.56 -6.53
N THR A 556 -19.85 -7.99 -7.29
CA THR A 556 -21.28 -8.28 -7.13
C THR A 556 -21.68 -9.64 -7.68
N THR A 557 -20.80 -10.26 -8.47
CA THR A 557 -20.92 -11.65 -8.92
C THR A 557 -20.62 -12.66 -7.81
N VAL A 558 -19.83 -12.26 -6.80
CA VAL A 558 -19.56 -13.05 -5.60
C VAL A 558 -20.70 -12.89 -4.61
N ASP A 559 -21.07 -11.65 -4.31
CA ASP A 559 -22.23 -11.31 -3.50
C ASP A 559 -22.75 -9.91 -3.88
N ILE A 560 -24.05 -9.80 -4.15
CA ILE A 560 -24.71 -8.60 -4.65
C ILE A 560 -24.50 -7.36 -3.74
N SER A 561 -24.21 -7.58 -2.46
CA SER A 561 -24.00 -6.54 -1.45
C SER A 561 -22.60 -5.94 -1.45
N LEU A 562 -21.61 -6.56 -2.12
CA LEU A 562 -20.21 -6.12 -2.17
C LEU A 562 -20.06 -4.92 -3.11
N ARG A 563 -20.55 -3.78 -2.65
CA ARG A 563 -20.56 -2.50 -3.35
C ARG A 563 -20.11 -1.40 -2.40
N GLY A 564 -19.54 -0.35 -2.96
CA GLY A 564 -19.38 0.91 -2.26
C GLY A 564 -18.37 0.88 -1.11
N PHE A 565 -17.13 0.62 -1.50
CA PHE A 565 -15.94 0.71 -0.68
C PHE A 565 -15.32 2.10 -0.86
N MET A 566 -14.68 2.66 0.17
CA MET A 566 -14.05 3.99 0.03
C MET A 566 -12.53 3.92 -0.13
N ARG A 567 -11.85 3.08 0.64
CA ARG A 567 -10.39 2.92 0.56
C ARG A 567 -10.01 1.45 0.66
N GLY A 568 -8.72 1.19 0.67
CA GLY A 568 -8.18 -0.12 0.88
C GLY A 568 -6.69 -0.05 1.15
N PHE A 569 -6.12 -1.20 1.45
CA PHE A 569 -4.70 -1.33 1.75
C PHE A 569 -4.23 -2.75 1.37
N ALA A 570 -2.92 -2.91 1.20
CA ALA A 570 -2.32 -4.20 0.93
C ALA A 570 -2.01 -4.98 2.21
N PHE A 571 -2.13 -6.30 2.12
CA PHE A 571 -1.62 -7.23 3.12
C PHE A 571 -0.98 -8.43 2.39
N GLY A 572 0.34 -8.44 2.31
CA GLY A 572 1.06 -9.37 1.43
C GLY A 572 0.57 -9.24 0.00
N ARG A 573 0.06 -10.33 -0.56
CA ARG A 573 -0.54 -10.36 -1.90
C ARG A 573 -2.03 -9.98 -1.95
N TYR A 574 -2.67 -9.71 -0.83
CA TYR A 574 -4.11 -9.44 -0.80
C TYR A 574 -4.40 -7.95 -0.85
N ALA A 575 -5.35 -7.58 -1.70
CA ALA A 575 -5.99 -6.27 -1.70
C ALA A 575 -7.16 -6.27 -0.71
N ILE A 576 -7.07 -5.49 0.37
CA ILE A 576 -8.12 -5.38 1.40
C ILE A 576 -8.96 -4.14 1.14
N LEU A 577 -10.27 -4.31 1.01
CA LEU A 577 -11.22 -3.21 0.77
C LEU A 577 -11.94 -2.82 2.05
N VAL A 578 -12.05 -1.51 2.29
CA VAL A 578 -12.70 -0.92 3.47
C VAL A 578 -14.16 -0.62 3.16
N PRO A 579 -15.12 -1.29 3.83
CA PRO A 579 -16.54 -1.14 3.52
C PRO A 579 -17.09 0.16 4.08
N HIS A 580 -17.92 0.84 3.29
CA HIS A 580 -18.57 2.08 3.67
C HIS A 580 -20.09 2.00 3.49
N ARG A 581 -20.60 2.31 2.30
CA ARG A 581 -22.03 2.38 1.99
C ARG A 581 -22.34 1.58 0.76
N ASN A 582 -23.37 0.75 0.79
CA ASN A 582 -23.72 -0.13 -0.31
C ASN A 582 -25.18 0.02 -0.79
N GLY A 583 -25.92 1.03 -0.30
CA GLY A 583 -27.30 1.32 -0.72
C GLY A 583 -28.34 0.40 -0.07
N LEU A 584 -29.62 0.52 -0.46
CA LEU A 584 -30.68 -0.37 0.05
C LEU A 584 -30.40 -1.80 -0.42
N THR A 585 -29.96 -2.66 0.48
CA THR A 585 -29.99 -4.10 0.25
C THR A 585 -31.35 -4.64 0.71
N THR A 586 -32.10 -5.23 -0.21
CA THR A 586 -33.40 -5.87 0.09
C THR A 586 -33.24 -7.19 0.86
N GLN A 587 -32.01 -7.63 1.13
CA GLN A 587 -31.69 -8.89 1.79
C GLN A 587 -30.97 -8.66 3.13
N ARG A 588 -31.79 -8.64 4.20
CA ARG A 588 -31.56 -8.99 5.64
C ARG A 588 -30.43 -8.24 6.40
N PRO A 589 -30.73 -7.62 7.57
CA PRO A 589 -31.56 -8.15 8.66
C PRO A 589 -32.86 -7.35 8.92
N MET A 590 -33.92 -8.05 9.38
CA MET A 590 -35.25 -7.47 9.67
C MET A 590 -35.29 -6.50 10.87
N ARG A 591 -34.20 -6.37 11.64
CA ARG A 591 -34.12 -5.55 12.87
C ARG A 591 -33.06 -4.44 12.80
N LEU A 592 -32.82 -3.86 11.62
CA LEU A 592 -31.99 -2.66 11.47
C LEU A 592 -32.86 -1.44 11.14
N ASN A 593 -32.49 -0.29 11.68
CA ASN A 593 -33.08 0.97 11.27
C ASN A 593 -32.82 1.19 9.77
N GLN A 594 -33.77 1.80 9.06
CA GLN A 594 -33.65 2.01 7.62
C GLN A 594 -32.30 2.67 7.21
N PRO A 595 -31.78 3.70 7.90
CA PRO A 595 -30.45 4.25 7.62
C PRO A 595 -29.28 3.26 7.77
N GLN A 596 -29.36 2.31 8.69
CA GLN A 596 -28.31 1.28 8.88
C GLN A 596 -28.26 0.28 7.74
N LYS A 597 -29.39 0.06 7.04
CA LYS A 597 -29.46 -0.83 5.88
C LYS A 597 -28.65 -0.34 4.68
N HIS A 598 -28.22 0.93 4.69
CA HIS A 598 -27.39 1.51 3.62
C HIS A 598 -25.88 1.41 3.87
N ASN A 599 -25.45 0.91 5.03
CA ASN A 599 -24.05 0.86 5.43
C ASN A 599 -23.56 -0.59 5.55
N LEU A 600 -22.40 -0.86 4.94
CA LEU A 600 -21.80 -2.18 4.85
C LEU A 600 -20.78 -2.36 5.99
N GLY A 601 -20.78 -3.55 6.60
CA GLY A 601 -19.77 -4.00 7.57
C GLY A 601 -18.89 -5.13 7.05
N THR A 602 -19.03 -5.50 5.78
CA THR A 602 -18.35 -6.63 5.16
C THR A 602 -17.04 -6.22 4.53
N ILE A 603 -15.92 -6.61 5.14
CA ILE A 603 -14.60 -6.41 4.56
C ILE A 603 -14.37 -7.43 3.44
N VAL A 604 -13.58 -7.06 2.44
CA VAL A 604 -13.25 -7.93 1.31
C VAL A 604 -11.74 -8.01 1.18
N ALA A 605 -11.23 -9.22 0.90
CA ALA A 605 -9.87 -9.43 0.47
C ALA A 605 -9.87 -10.09 -0.90
N VAL A 606 -9.11 -9.53 -1.83
CA VAL A 606 -8.94 -10.04 -3.20
C VAL A 606 -7.50 -10.53 -3.35
N ASP A 607 -7.32 -11.77 -3.81
CA ASP A 607 -6.00 -12.31 -4.12
C ASP A 607 -5.46 -11.66 -5.41
N ASN A 608 -4.29 -11.03 -5.33
CA ASN A 608 -3.67 -10.39 -6.49
C ASN A 608 -3.30 -11.39 -7.60
N ASP A 609 -2.98 -12.64 -7.24
CA ASP A 609 -2.57 -13.66 -8.22
C ASP A 609 -3.78 -14.37 -8.84
N ASN A 610 -4.95 -14.30 -8.20
CA ASN A 610 -6.21 -14.82 -8.71
C ASN A 610 -7.27 -13.70 -8.77
N PHE A 611 -7.14 -12.81 -9.76
CA PHE A 611 -8.06 -11.68 -9.96
C PHE A 611 -9.36 -12.09 -10.67
N THR A 612 -10.05 -13.05 -10.07
CA THR A 612 -11.35 -13.58 -10.52
C THR A 612 -12.30 -13.69 -9.31
N PRO A 613 -13.61 -13.93 -9.51
CA PRO A 613 -14.54 -14.11 -8.39
C PRO A 613 -14.11 -15.19 -7.38
N SER A 614 -13.37 -16.22 -7.83
CA SER A 614 -12.87 -17.29 -6.96
C SER A 614 -11.74 -16.86 -6.01
N GLY A 615 -11.03 -15.76 -6.33
CA GLY A 615 -9.97 -15.19 -5.49
C GLY A 615 -10.47 -14.17 -4.47
N VAL A 616 -11.80 -14.02 -4.33
CA VAL A 616 -12.44 -13.08 -3.41
C VAL A 616 -12.88 -13.81 -2.14
N ARG A 617 -12.51 -13.26 -0.99
CA ARG A 617 -13.05 -13.67 0.32
C ARG A 617 -13.64 -12.46 1.04
N SER A 618 -14.70 -12.69 1.82
CA SER A 618 -15.41 -11.63 2.54
C SER A 618 -15.68 -12.03 4.00
N LEU A 619 -15.73 -11.04 4.89
CA LEU A 619 -16.02 -11.22 6.31
C LEU A 619 -16.97 -10.11 6.78
N ASP A 620 -18.18 -10.47 7.22
CA ASP A 620 -19.14 -9.53 7.81
C ASP A 620 -18.80 -9.27 9.28
N LEU A 621 -18.23 -8.09 9.56
CA LEU A 621 -17.85 -7.68 10.90
C LEU A 621 -19.03 -7.57 11.86
N THR A 622 -20.25 -7.41 11.34
CA THR A 622 -21.45 -7.18 12.16
C THR A 622 -22.06 -8.45 12.70
N LEU A 623 -21.69 -9.58 12.08
CA LEU A 623 -22.06 -10.92 12.48
C LEU A 623 -20.89 -11.66 13.14
N ALA A 624 -19.66 -11.21 12.89
CA ALA A 624 -18.47 -11.78 13.47
C ALA A 624 -18.50 -11.70 15.00
N LEU A 625 -18.23 -12.85 15.61
CA LEU A 625 -17.99 -12.98 17.04
C LEU A 625 -16.66 -12.31 17.40
N ARG A 626 -16.69 -11.39 18.37
CA ARG A 626 -15.49 -10.70 18.83
C ARG A 626 -14.61 -11.64 19.65
N SER A 627 -13.30 -11.58 19.44
CA SER A 627 -12.31 -12.27 20.27
C SER A 627 -12.08 -11.61 21.64
N GLN A 628 -12.97 -10.71 22.07
CA GLN A 628 -12.97 -10.03 23.37
C GLN A 628 -14.17 -10.48 24.20
N ILE A 629 -14.14 -10.29 25.52
CA ILE A 629 -15.24 -10.64 26.42
C ILE A 629 -16.16 -9.42 26.63
N PRO A 630 -17.51 -9.56 26.51
CA PRO A 630 -18.23 -10.75 26.08
C PRO A 630 -18.06 -10.99 24.57
N ASN A 631 -17.93 -12.27 24.21
CA ASN A 631 -17.88 -12.68 22.81
C ASN A 631 -19.30 -12.60 22.22
N MET A 632 -19.56 -11.53 21.48
CA MET A 632 -20.84 -11.30 20.81
C MET A 632 -20.65 -10.44 19.56
N PRO A 633 -21.57 -10.54 18.58
CA PRO A 633 -21.57 -9.65 17.42
C PRO A 633 -21.87 -8.20 17.79
N ASP A 634 -21.43 -7.27 16.96
CA ASP A 634 -21.72 -5.84 17.11
C ASP A 634 -22.27 -5.25 15.80
N ALA A 635 -23.57 -4.94 15.82
CA ALA A 635 -24.27 -4.41 14.64
C ALA A 635 -23.79 -3.03 14.19
N ASP A 636 -23.06 -2.29 15.05
CA ASP A 636 -22.53 -0.96 14.76
C ASP A 636 -21.26 -0.99 13.90
N LEU A 637 -20.65 -2.15 13.65
CA LEU A 637 -19.39 -2.29 12.91
C LEU A 637 -19.61 -2.15 11.39
N ARG A 638 -20.02 -0.95 10.97
CA ARG A 638 -20.38 -0.60 9.58
C ARG A 638 -19.89 0.80 9.24
N GLY A 639 -19.76 1.09 7.95
CA GLY A 639 -19.52 2.44 7.48
C GLY A 639 -18.14 2.99 7.85
N PHE A 640 -17.12 2.16 7.65
CA PHE A 640 -15.72 2.55 7.75
C PHE A 640 -15.30 3.31 6.49
N ILE A 641 -14.19 4.03 6.55
CA ILE A 641 -13.74 4.87 5.43
C ILE A 641 -12.28 4.61 5.05
N GLY A 642 -11.41 4.44 6.04
CA GLY A 642 -9.99 4.19 5.87
C GLY A 642 -9.48 3.08 6.77
N GLY A 643 -8.17 2.89 6.79
CA GLY A 643 -7.53 1.82 7.54
C GLY A 643 -6.10 1.59 7.10
N GLY A 644 -5.48 0.58 7.69
CA GLY A 644 -4.17 0.09 7.28
C GLY A 644 -3.76 -1.12 8.09
N VAL A 645 -2.48 -1.46 8.02
CA VAL A 645 -1.95 -2.73 8.56
C VAL A 645 -0.77 -2.52 9.48
N SER A 646 -0.69 -3.33 10.53
CA SER A 646 0.49 -3.47 11.36
C SER A 646 0.65 -4.94 11.79
N GLY A 647 1.78 -5.55 11.45
CA GLY A 647 1.98 -6.99 11.67
C GLY A 647 0.97 -7.82 10.89
N GLU A 648 0.31 -8.77 11.55
CA GLU A 648 -0.73 -9.62 10.93
C GLU A 648 -2.12 -8.96 10.91
N TYR A 649 -2.25 -7.75 11.45
CA TYR A 649 -3.54 -7.15 11.76
C TYR A 649 -3.88 -5.98 10.84
N GLY A 650 -5.12 -5.99 10.35
CA GLY A 650 -5.76 -4.87 9.67
C GLY A 650 -6.60 -4.05 10.64
N PHE A 651 -6.52 -2.72 10.52
CA PHE A 651 -7.24 -1.77 11.34
C PHE A 651 -8.19 -0.96 10.46
N PHE A 652 -9.47 -0.90 10.85
CA PHE A 652 -10.54 -0.24 10.12
C PHE A 652 -11.02 0.99 10.90
N VAL A 653 -11.00 2.14 10.25
CA VAL A 653 -11.21 3.45 10.87
C VAL A 653 -12.68 3.82 10.88
N PRO A 654 -13.25 4.13 12.05
CA PRO A 654 -14.68 4.40 12.18
C PRO A 654 -15.05 5.76 11.60
N TYR A 655 -16.16 5.78 10.86
CA TYR A 655 -16.74 7.01 10.34
C TYR A 655 -18.21 7.14 10.72
N PHE A 656 -19.12 6.53 9.96
CA PHE A 656 -20.57 6.70 10.16
C PHE A 656 -21.31 5.37 9.99
N ASN A 657 -21.93 4.87 11.06
CA ASN A 657 -22.54 3.53 11.06
C ASN A 657 -23.98 3.49 10.50
N GLY A 658 -24.45 4.58 9.91
CA GLY A 658 -25.84 4.74 9.46
C GLY A 658 -26.74 5.47 10.44
N VAL A 659 -26.41 5.50 11.73
CA VAL A 659 -27.19 6.23 12.76
C VAL A 659 -26.42 7.44 13.26
N ARG A 660 -25.15 7.24 13.60
CA ARG A 660 -24.29 8.24 14.23
C ARG A 660 -22.84 8.06 13.79
N PHE A 661 -22.04 9.09 14.04
CA PHE A 661 -20.59 8.96 13.91
C PHE A 661 -20.06 8.01 14.98
N SER A 662 -19.22 7.07 14.56
CA SER A 662 -18.69 6.01 15.41
C SER A 662 -17.28 6.35 15.89
N GLY A 663 -16.92 5.85 17.07
CA GLY A 663 -15.55 5.84 17.59
C GLY A 663 -14.99 4.42 17.79
N LYS A 664 -15.63 3.41 17.18
CA LYS A 664 -15.25 1.99 17.28
C LYS A 664 -14.23 1.60 16.20
N VAL A 665 -12.95 1.62 16.54
CA VAL A 665 -11.88 1.05 15.68
C VAL A 665 -11.99 -0.47 15.69
N VAL A 666 -11.93 -1.09 14.53
CA VAL A 666 -11.93 -2.56 14.42
C VAL A 666 -10.55 -3.05 14.01
N ARG A 667 -10.09 -4.10 14.68
CA ARG A 667 -8.87 -4.84 14.38
C ARG A 667 -9.24 -6.25 13.94
N VAL A 668 -8.62 -6.75 12.88
CA VAL A 668 -8.88 -8.09 12.31
C VAL A 668 -7.55 -8.77 12.02
N ASN A 669 -7.38 -10.03 12.39
CA ASN A 669 -6.23 -10.82 11.94
C ASN A 669 -6.42 -11.16 10.46
N LEU A 670 -5.59 -10.61 9.58
CA LEU A 670 -5.74 -10.78 8.13
C LEU A 670 -5.12 -12.08 7.61
N ARG A 671 -4.25 -12.71 8.41
CA ARG A 671 -3.67 -14.02 8.10
C ARG A 671 -4.73 -15.11 8.23
N THR A 672 -5.44 -15.15 9.36
CA THR A 672 -6.58 -16.05 9.58
C THR A 672 -7.88 -15.52 8.97
N PHE A 673 -7.93 -14.21 8.66
CA PHE A 673 -9.10 -13.49 8.15
C PHE A 673 -10.31 -13.62 9.09
N GLY A 674 -10.03 -13.33 10.36
CA GLY A 674 -10.95 -13.45 11.47
C GLY A 674 -10.40 -12.76 12.71
N GLU A 675 -10.68 -13.30 13.90
CA GLU A 675 -10.23 -12.76 15.19
C GLU A 675 -10.54 -11.26 15.35
N VAL A 676 -11.82 -10.93 15.27
CA VAL A 676 -12.28 -9.54 15.29
C VAL A 676 -12.18 -8.96 16.69
N GLN A 677 -11.53 -7.82 16.82
CA GLN A 677 -11.45 -7.04 18.06
C GLN A 677 -11.93 -5.61 17.80
N VAL A 678 -12.50 -4.98 18.81
CA VAL A 678 -13.10 -3.64 18.73
C VAL A 678 -12.56 -2.79 19.87
N LEU A 679 -12.16 -1.56 19.55
CA LEU A 679 -11.79 -0.52 20.50
C LEU A 679 -12.76 0.66 20.36
N ASP A 680 -13.57 0.91 21.38
CA ASP A 680 -14.48 2.04 21.47
C ASP A 680 -13.84 3.21 22.21
N MET A 681 -13.30 4.15 21.43
CA MET A 681 -12.62 5.34 21.95
C MET A 681 -13.57 6.30 22.66
N THR A 682 -14.88 6.19 22.42
CA THR A 682 -15.88 7.10 23.01
C THR A 682 -16.03 6.89 24.52
N GLN A 683 -15.60 5.73 25.03
CA GLN A 683 -15.58 5.44 26.46
C GLN A 683 -14.51 6.25 27.22
N GLN A 684 -13.46 6.73 26.54
CA GLN A 684 -12.50 7.69 27.11
C GLN A 684 -12.98 9.13 26.90
N GLN A 685 -13.45 9.46 25.70
CA GLN A 685 -13.96 10.79 25.37
C GLN A 685 -15.01 10.70 24.26
N ASP A 686 -16.25 11.12 24.55
CA ASP A 686 -17.39 10.97 23.63
C ASP A 686 -17.18 11.61 22.24
N THR A 687 -16.39 12.68 22.16
CA THR A 687 -16.11 13.39 20.90
C THR A 687 -15.09 12.69 19.99
N LEU A 688 -14.47 11.58 20.42
CA LEU A 688 -13.55 10.77 19.60
C LEU A 688 -14.33 9.89 18.62
N ARG A 689 -14.97 10.54 17.64
CA ARG A 689 -15.80 9.93 16.60
C ARG A 689 -15.45 10.51 15.24
N GLY A 690 -15.73 9.77 14.17
CA GLY A 690 -15.77 10.32 12.81
C GLY A 690 -14.41 10.69 12.24
N PHE A 691 -13.57 9.68 12.04
CA PHE A 691 -12.24 9.80 11.44
C PHE A 691 -12.25 9.34 9.99
N THR A 692 -11.38 9.90 9.16
CA THR A 692 -11.34 9.65 7.69
C THR A 692 -10.23 8.72 7.25
N ASN A 693 -9.15 8.62 8.02
CA ASN A 693 -8.03 7.74 7.72
C ASN A 693 -7.21 7.38 8.96
N ALA A 694 -6.35 6.37 8.83
CA ALA A 694 -5.28 6.03 9.77
C ALA A 694 -3.93 6.17 9.06
N VAL A 695 -3.01 6.90 9.69
CA VAL A 695 -1.64 7.08 9.21
C VAL A 695 -0.71 6.31 10.14
N PHE A 696 0.22 5.54 9.56
CA PHE A 696 1.15 4.72 10.31
C PHE A 696 2.55 5.34 10.25
N PRO A 697 3.32 5.33 11.36
CA PRO A 697 4.65 5.89 11.38
C PRO A 697 5.63 5.08 10.52
N GLN A 698 6.64 5.77 10.01
CA GLN A 698 7.78 5.20 9.28
C GLN A 698 8.94 4.84 10.20
N LEU A 699 9.01 5.45 11.39
CA LEU A 699 9.99 5.06 12.41
C LEU A 699 9.47 3.89 13.24
N ALA A 700 10.23 2.79 13.22
CA ALA A 700 9.94 1.63 14.03
C ALA A 700 10.09 1.98 15.52
N THR A 701 9.02 1.80 16.27
CA THR A 701 9.03 1.83 17.74
C THR A 701 8.85 0.42 18.27
N GLN A 702 9.62 0.04 19.28
CA GLN A 702 9.52 -1.28 19.88
C GLN A 702 8.12 -1.51 20.47
N THR A 703 7.46 -2.57 20.00
CA THR A 703 6.19 -3.05 20.54
C THR A 703 6.42 -3.77 21.86
N GLN A 704 5.46 -3.68 22.78
CA GLN A 704 5.51 -4.39 24.06
C GLN A 704 5.09 -5.86 23.91
N THR A 705 4.24 -6.14 22.93
CA THR A 705 3.88 -7.49 22.50
C THR A 705 3.99 -7.59 20.98
N SER A 706 4.45 -8.74 20.49
CA SER A 706 4.53 -8.99 19.05
C SER A 706 3.14 -8.83 18.40
N LEU A 707 3.10 -8.16 17.25
CA LEU A 707 1.95 -8.15 16.35
C LEU A 707 2.08 -9.21 15.25
N TRP A 708 3.11 -10.06 15.35
CA TRP A 708 3.38 -11.24 14.52
C TRP A 708 3.20 -12.51 15.32
N ASN A 709 2.58 -13.53 14.74
CA ASN A 709 2.35 -14.84 15.32
C ASN A 709 1.71 -14.79 16.72
N TYR A 710 0.92 -13.74 16.98
CA TYR A 710 0.23 -13.57 18.25
C TYR A 710 -1.10 -14.30 18.19
N VAL A 711 -1.14 -15.48 18.82
CA VAL A 711 -2.36 -16.30 18.89
C VAL A 711 -3.15 -15.86 20.12
N ILE A 712 -4.37 -15.37 19.91
CA ILE A 712 -5.37 -15.21 20.97
C ILE A 712 -6.02 -16.58 21.16
N PRO A 713 -5.86 -17.26 22.32
CA PRO A 713 -6.57 -18.51 22.57
C PRO A 713 -8.07 -18.23 22.56
N ASP A 714 -8.83 -19.11 21.93
CA ASP A 714 -10.29 -19.03 21.87
C ASP A 714 -10.87 -18.67 23.24
N GLY A 715 -11.68 -17.61 23.27
CA GLY A 715 -12.53 -17.35 24.42
C GLY A 715 -13.41 -18.58 24.62
N THR A 716 -13.51 -19.09 25.85
CA THR A 716 -14.37 -20.23 26.15
C THR A 716 -15.78 -19.97 25.60
N GLN A 717 -16.30 -20.87 24.76
CA GLN A 717 -17.69 -20.82 24.26
C GLN A 717 -18.73 -21.08 25.38
N VAL A 718 -18.27 -21.40 26.58
CA VAL A 718 -19.12 -21.62 27.76
C VAL A 718 -19.62 -20.28 28.28
N GLN A 719 -20.94 -20.12 28.30
CA GLN A 719 -21.64 -18.97 28.86
C GLN A 719 -21.20 -18.76 30.32
N TYR A 720 -20.71 -17.57 30.66
CA TYR A 720 -20.40 -17.24 32.04
C TYR A 720 -21.73 -17.08 32.80
N ASN A 721 -21.98 -17.98 33.76
CA ASN A 721 -23.00 -17.72 34.78
C ASN A 721 -22.47 -16.60 35.67
N PHE A 722 -22.95 -15.38 35.42
CA PHE A 722 -22.79 -14.31 36.39
C PHE A 722 -23.44 -14.78 37.69
N ILE A 723 -22.65 -14.93 38.75
CA ILE A 723 -23.21 -15.00 40.10
C ILE A 723 -23.72 -13.59 40.36
N THR A 724 -25.03 -13.39 40.18
CA THR A 724 -25.74 -12.28 40.81
C THR A 724 -25.54 -12.45 42.30
N ILE A 725 -24.63 -11.66 42.87
CA ILE A 725 -24.67 -11.38 44.30
C ILE A 725 -25.76 -10.33 44.41
N ASP A 726 -26.93 -10.74 44.91
CA ASP A 726 -27.93 -9.78 45.36
C ASP A 726 -27.26 -8.88 46.41
N MET A 727 -27.22 -7.58 46.12
CA MET A 727 -27.07 -6.53 47.13
C MET A 727 -28.30 -5.65 47.11
#